data_AF-Q6ZMV9-F1
#
_entry.id   AF-Q6ZMV9-F1
#
_cell.length_a   1.000
_cell.length_b   1.000
_cell.length_c   1.000
_cell.angle_alpha   90.00
_cell.angle_beta   90.00
_cell.angle_gamma   90.00
#
_symmetry.space_group_name_H-M   'P 1'
#
loop_
_entity.id
_entity.type
_entity.pdbx_description
1 polymer ?
#
loop_
_entity_poly.entity_id
_entity_poly.type
_entity_poly.pdbx_seq_one_letter_code
_entity_poly.pdbx_strand_id
1 'polypeptide(L)'
;MVKQTIQIFARVKPPVRKHQQGIYSIDEDEKLIPSLEIILPRDLADGFVNNKRESYKFKFQRIFDQDANQETVFENIAKPVAGSVLAGYNGTIFAYGQTGSGKTFTITGGAERYSDRGIIPRTLSYIFEQLQKDSSKIYTTHISYLEIYNECGYDLLDPRHEASSLEDLPKVTILEDPDQNIHLKNLTLHQATTEEEALNLLFLGDTNRMIAETPMNQASTRSHCIFTIHLSSKEPGSATVRHAKLHLVDLAGSERVAKTGVGGHLLTEAKYINLSLHYLEQVIIALSEKHRSHIPYRNSMMTSVLRDSLGGNCMTTMIATLSLEKRNLDESISTCRFAQRVALIKNEAVLNEEINPRLVIKRLQKEIQELKDELAMVTGEQRTEALTEAELLQLEKLITSFLEDQDSDSRLEVGADMRKVHHCFHHLKKLLNDKKILENNTVSSESKDQDCQEPLKEEEYRKLRDILKQRDNEINILVNMLKKEKKKAQEALHLAGMDRREFRQSQSPPFRLGNPEEGQRMRLSSAPSQAQDFSILGKRSSLLHKKIGMREEMSLGCQEAFEIFKRDHADSVTIDDNKQILKQRFSEAKALGESINEARSKIGHLKEEITQRHIQQVALGISENMAVPLMPDQQEEKLRSQLEEEKRRYKTMFTRLKALKVEIEHLQLLMDKAKVKLQKEFEVWWAEEATNLQVNSPAVNSLDHTKPFLQTSDSQHEWSQLLSNKSSGGWEVQDQGTGRFDVCDVNARKILPSPCPSPHSQKQSSTSTPLEDSIPKRPVSSIPLTGDSQTDSDIIAFIKARQSILQKQCLGSN
;
A
#
# COMPACT_ATOMS: atom_id res chain seq x y z
N MET A 1 13.20 21.18 -11.03
CA MET A 1 13.45 20.42 -9.79
C MET A 1 13.24 21.34 -8.61
N VAL A 2 12.37 20.96 -7.68
CA VAL A 2 12.04 21.75 -6.49
C VAL A 2 12.52 20.96 -5.27
N LYS A 3 13.50 21.53 -4.53
CA LYS A 3 13.90 20.97 -3.24
C LYS A 3 12.92 21.47 -2.18
N GLN A 4 12.18 20.56 -1.57
CA GLN A 4 11.17 20.92 -0.58
C GLN A 4 11.29 20.00 0.64
N THR A 5 11.23 20.59 1.83
CA THR A 5 11.10 19.83 3.08
C THR A 5 9.67 19.29 3.21
N ILE A 6 9.51 18.10 3.80
CA ILE A 6 8.19 17.53 4.05
C ILE A 6 7.36 18.50 4.90
N GLN A 7 6.14 18.81 4.43
CA GLN A 7 5.22 19.70 5.16
C GLN A 7 4.51 18.91 6.26
N ILE A 8 4.48 19.45 7.48
CA ILE A 8 3.89 18.79 8.64
C ILE A 8 2.74 19.63 9.19
N PHE A 9 1.57 19.01 9.26
CA PHE A 9 0.37 19.61 9.84
C PHE A 9 -0.03 18.83 11.08
N ALA A 10 -0.45 19.53 12.15
CA ALA A 10 -1.02 18.88 13.32
C ALA A 10 -2.53 19.06 13.34
N ARG A 11 -3.28 18.02 13.69
CA ARG A 11 -4.74 18.06 13.84
C ARG A 11 -5.16 17.52 15.20
N VAL A 12 -5.81 18.35 15.99
CA VAL A 12 -6.30 18.02 17.32
C VAL A 12 -7.73 17.49 17.21
N LYS A 13 -7.97 16.30 17.78
CA LYS A 13 -9.31 15.73 17.86
C LYS A 13 -10.16 16.41 18.94
N PRO A 14 -11.45 16.70 18.68
CA PRO A 14 -12.39 17.09 19.73
C PRO A 14 -12.50 16.03 20.84
N PRO A 15 -12.52 16.43 22.12
CA PRO A 15 -12.66 15.50 23.23
C PRO A 15 -14.08 14.94 23.29
N VAL A 16 -14.22 13.64 23.62
CA VAL A 16 -15.54 12.97 23.72
C VAL A 16 -16.39 13.53 24.87
N ARG A 17 -15.74 14.08 25.90
CA ARG A 17 -16.38 14.74 27.05
C ARG A 17 -15.79 16.13 27.20
N LYS A 18 -16.61 17.15 27.50
CA LYS A 18 -16.15 18.48 27.90
C LYS A 18 -15.29 18.37 29.17
N HIS A 19 -13.98 18.16 29.02
CA HIS A 19 -13.01 18.09 30.09
C HIS A 19 -12.22 19.41 30.17
N GLN A 20 -11.67 19.66 31.37
CA GLN A 20 -11.05 20.90 31.80
C GLN A 20 -10.13 21.54 30.74
N GLN A 21 -10.45 22.79 30.40
CA GLN A 21 -9.57 23.70 29.67
C GLN A 21 -8.22 23.79 30.42
N GLY A 22 -7.09 23.64 29.72
CA GLY A 22 -5.75 23.87 30.29
C GLY A 22 -4.67 22.79 30.05
N ILE A 23 -4.96 21.69 29.35
CA ILE A 23 -3.95 20.64 29.07
C ILE A 23 -3.01 21.04 27.91
N TYR A 24 -3.47 21.89 27.00
CA TYR A 24 -2.68 22.37 25.89
C TYR A 24 -3.02 23.81 25.55
N SER A 25 -2.08 24.51 24.94
CA SER A 25 -2.26 25.83 24.34
C SER A 25 -1.73 25.80 22.89
N ILE A 26 -2.46 26.46 21.99
CA ILE A 26 -2.02 26.70 20.63
C ILE A 26 -1.69 28.18 20.54
N ASP A 27 -0.46 28.46 20.15
CA ASP A 27 0.07 29.80 19.95
C ASP A 27 0.12 30.05 18.44
N GLU A 28 -0.88 30.78 17.94
CA GLU A 28 -1.04 31.19 16.53
C GLU A 28 -0.64 32.67 16.34
N ASP A 29 0.65 32.97 16.50
CA ASP A 29 1.17 34.27 16.09
C ASP A 29 1.29 34.33 14.56
N GLU A 30 0.58 35.25 13.88
CA GLU A 30 0.59 35.38 12.40
C GLU A 30 2.00 35.55 11.79
N LYS A 31 2.97 36.01 12.58
CA LYS A 31 4.37 36.23 12.17
C LYS A 31 5.30 35.06 12.48
N LEU A 32 4.87 34.10 13.29
CA LEU A 32 5.69 33.00 13.79
C LEU A 32 5.12 31.66 13.36
N ILE A 33 5.97 30.64 13.33
CA ILE A 33 5.54 29.27 13.05
C ILE A 33 4.63 28.83 14.21
N PRO A 34 3.38 28.42 13.93
CA PRO A 34 2.42 28.11 14.98
C PRO A 34 2.95 26.97 15.85
N SER A 35 2.71 27.10 17.16
CA SER A 35 3.29 26.20 18.14
C SER A 35 2.25 25.60 19.07
N LEU A 36 2.35 24.28 19.25
CA LEU A 36 1.52 23.50 20.16
C LEU A 36 2.32 23.29 21.44
N GLU A 37 1.82 23.81 22.55
CA GLU A 37 2.35 23.53 23.88
C GLU A 37 1.44 22.52 24.58
N ILE A 38 2.02 21.39 24.97
CA ILE A 38 1.35 20.34 25.75
C ILE A 38 1.88 20.42 27.18
N ILE A 39 0.98 20.70 28.11
CA ILE A 39 1.26 20.80 29.55
C ILE A 39 0.84 19.48 30.19
N LEU A 40 1.81 18.74 30.72
CA LEU A 40 1.58 17.54 31.52
C LEU A 40 1.30 17.97 32.97
N PRO A 41 0.08 17.76 33.51
CA PRO A 41 -0.19 18.01 34.92
C PRO A 41 0.69 17.08 35.76
N ARG A 42 1.41 17.65 36.75
CA ARG A 42 2.18 16.85 37.71
C ARG A 42 1.23 15.91 38.46
N ASP A 43 1.53 14.62 38.44
CA ASP A 43 0.91 13.70 39.40
C ASP A 43 1.66 13.82 40.73
N LEU A 44 0.99 14.34 41.75
CA LEU A 44 1.55 14.47 43.11
C LEU A 44 1.88 13.09 43.71
N ALA A 45 1.34 12.00 43.16
CA ALA A 45 1.61 10.63 43.60
C ALA A 45 2.99 10.09 43.19
N ASP A 46 3.65 10.67 42.19
CA ASP A 46 4.91 10.16 41.60
C ASP A 46 6.18 10.58 42.39
N GLY A 47 6.01 11.19 43.57
CA GLY A 47 7.09 11.65 44.45
C GLY A 47 7.60 13.07 44.14
N PHE A 48 8.23 13.71 45.13
CA PHE A 48 8.69 15.11 45.06
C PHE A 48 9.87 15.35 44.10
N VAL A 49 10.56 14.29 43.66
CA VAL A 49 11.69 14.38 42.72
C VAL A 49 11.28 13.74 41.40
N ASN A 50 10.72 14.56 40.50
CA ASN A 50 10.31 14.14 39.18
C ASN A 50 11.03 14.98 38.12
N ASN A 51 12.02 14.38 37.43
CA ASN A 51 12.72 15.01 36.30
C ASN A 51 11.92 14.95 34.98
N LYS A 52 10.63 14.55 35.03
CA LYS A 52 9.76 14.56 33.85
C LYS A 52 9.55 16.01 33.41
N ARG A 53 9.83 16.28 32.13
CA ARG A 53 9.55 17.56 31.51
C ARG A 53 8.03 17.79 31.48
N GLU A 54 7.59 18.92 32.02
CA GLU A 54 6.17 19.26 32.20
C GLU A 54 5.56 20.00 31.01
N SER A 55 6.36 20.79 30.29
CA SER A 55 5.92 21.49 29.09
C SER A 55 6.70 21.01 27.86
N TYR A 56 5.96 20.58 26.84
CA TYR A 56 6.50 20.25 25.53
C TYR A 56 5.96 21.21 24.49
N LYS A 57 6.86 21.98 23.86
CA LYS A 57 6.54 22.90 22.77
C LYS A 57 6.94 22.29 21.43
N PHE A 58 5.98 22.13 20.52
CA PHE A 58 6.16 21.61 19.17
C PHE A 58 5.80 22.68 18.14
N LYS A 59 6.49 22.71 17.00
CA LYS A 59 6.25 23.66 15.91
C LYS A 59 5.80 22.90 14.66
N PHE A 60 4.76 23.40 14.00
CA PHE A 60 4.19 22.80 12.78
C PHE A 60 3.92 23.90 11.75
N GLN A 61 3.77 23.55 10.47
CA GLN A 61 3.44 24.54 9.44
C GLN A 61 2.07 25.16 9.69
N ARG A 62 1.10 24.34 10.15
CA ARG A 62 -0.20 24.79 10.63
C ARG A 62 -0.76 23.76 11.61
N ILE A 63 -1.51 24.25 12.59
CA ILE A 63 -2.19 23.44 13.60
C ILE A 63 -3.70 23.62 13.37
N PHE A 64 -4.42 22.51 13.28
CA PHE A 64 -5.88 22.48 13.20
C PHE A 64 -6.42 22.12 14.57
N ASP A 65 -7.03 23.09 15.24
CA ASP A 65 -7.66 22.88 16.55
C ASP A 65 -8.97 22.06 16.43
N GLN A 66 -9.62 21.80 17.56
CA GLN A 66 -10.84 20.99 17.66
C GLN A 66 -11.98 21.49 16.77
N ASP A 67 -12.07 22.80 16.52
CA ASP A 67 -13.11 23.41 15.70
C ASP A 67 -12.83 23.33 14.19
N ALA A 68 -11.69 22.75 13.79
CA ALA A 68 -11.31 22.68 12.38
C ALA A 68 -12.12 21.64 11.60
N ASN A 69 -12.97 22.15 10.71
CA ASN A 69 -13.76 21.36 9.78
C ASN A 69 -12.91 20.65 8.71
N GLN A 70 -13.46 19.59 8.13
CA GLN A 70 -12.83 18.81 7.06
C GLN A 70 -12.48 19.65 5.83
N GLU A 71 -13.29 20.68 5.53
CA GLU A 71 -13.06 21.59 4.42
C GLU A 71 -11.80 22.44 4.62
N THR A 72 -11.61 23.00 5.82
CA THR A 72 -10.40 23.77 6.17
C THR A 72 -9.15 22.90 6.06
N VAL A 73 -9.22 21.64 6.50
CA VAL A 73 -8.14 20.65 6.38
C VAL A 73 -7.84 20.37 4.91
N PHE A 74 -8.86 20.15 4.09
CA PHE A 74 -8.71 19.91 2.65
C PHE A 74 -8.07 21.09 1.91
N GLU A 75 -8.58 22.31 2.13
CA GLU A 75 -8.11 23.53 1.48
C GLU A 75 -6.63 23.84 1.77
N ASN A 76 -6.18 23.56 2.99
CA ASN A 76 -4.80 23.87 3.40
C ASN A 76 -3.79 22.75 3.11
N ILE A 77 -4.23 21.48 3.11
CA ILE A 77 -3.33 20.33 2.97
C ILE A 77 -3.44 19.70 1.58
N ALA A 78 -4.64 19.27 1.22
CA ALA A 78 -4.84 18.41 0.07
C ALA A 78 -4.92 19.17 -1.25
N LYS A 79 -5.54 20.35 -1.26
CA LYS A 79 -5.67 21.18 -2.46
C LYS A 79 -4.32 21.62 -3.07
N PRO A 80 -3.31 22.09 -2.30
CA PRO A 80 -2.00 22.40 -2.85
C PRO A 80 -1.27 21.18 -3.44
N VAL A 81 -1.39 20.01 -2.78
CA VAL A 81 -0.79 18.76 -3.27
C VAL A 81 -1.50 18.29 -4.54
N ALA A 82 -2.83 18.33 -4.57
CA ALA A 82 -3.63 17.98 -5.74
C ALA A 82 -3.34 18.91 -6.93
N GLY A 83 -3.18 20.22 -6.69
CA GLY A 83 -2.75 21.18 -7.71
C GLY A 83 -1.36 20.85 -8.28
N SER A 84 -0.45 20.38 -7.44
CA SER A 84 0.88 19.94 -7.88
C SER A 84 0.82 18.64 -8.70
N VAL A 85 -0.08 17.73 -8.35
CA VAL A 85 -0.35 16.49 -9.11
C VAL A 85 -0.93 16.80 -10.49
N LEU A 86 -1.87 17.74 -10.58
CA LEU A 86 -2.41 18.23 -11.85
C LEU A 86 -1.31 18.86 -12.73
N ALA A 87 -0.31 19.50 -12.13
CA ALA A 87 0.83 20.03 -12.86
C ALA A 87 1.81 18.95 -13.37
N GLY A 88 1.76 17.73 -12.82
CA GLY A 88 2.62 16.59 -13.22
C GLY A 88 3.65 16.16 -12.17
N TYR A 89 3.56 16.63 -10.92
CA TYR A 89 4.43 16.19 -9.82
C TYR A 89 3.81 15.00 -9.07
N ASN A 90 4.63 14.12 -8.51
CA ASN A 90 4.12 13.12 -7.58
C ASN A 90 3.78 13.77 -6.24
N GLY A 91 2.69 13.32 -5.61
CA GLY A 91 2.22 13.79 -4.32
C GLY A 91 1.99 12.64 -3.34
N THR A 92 2.21 12.88 -2.05
CA THR A 92 1.83 11.93 -0.99
C THR A 92 1.28 12.68 0.21
N ILE A 93 0.11 12.26 0.70
CA ILE A 93 -0.48 12.73 1.95
C ILE A 93 -0.65 11.53 2.84
N PHE A 94 -0.02 11.53 4.00
CA PHE A 94 -0.19 10.43 4.96
C PHE A 94 -0.60 10.93 6.34
N ALA A 95 -1.56 10.24 6.96
CA ALA A 95 -2.01 10.50 8.31
C ALA A 95 -1.31 9.56 9.30
N TYR A 96 -0.80 10.11 10.41
CA TYR A 96 -0.08 9.38 11.44
C TYR A 96 -0.58 9.76 12.84
N GLY A 97 -0.57 8.80 13.76
CA GLY A 97 -1.04 8.95 15.14
C GLY A 97 -1.62 7.66 15.72
N GLN A 98 -1.95 7.67 17.00
CA GLN A 98 -2.53 6.51 17.67
C GLN A 98 -3.92 6.12 17.12
N THR A 99 -4.39 4.91 17.38
CA THR A 99 -5.78 4.53 17.11
C THR A 99 -6.74 5.45 17.86
N GLY A 100 -7.80 5.88 17.16
CA GLY A 100 -8.79 6.80 17.69
C GLY A 100 -8.41 8.28 17.71
N SER A 101 -7.21 8.68 17.26
CA SER A 101 -6.80 10.09 17.12
C SER A 101 -7.48 10.83 15.96
N GLY A 102 -8.09 10.11 15.01
CA GLY A 102 -8.79 10.70 13.86
C GLY A 102 -8.09 10.58 12.50
N LYS A 103 -7.15 9.63 12.32
CA LYS A 103 -6.49 9.34 11.03
C LYS A 103 -7.49 9.04 9.91
N THR A 104 -8.28 7.97 10.06
CA THR A 104 -9.31 7.55 9.11
C THR A 104 -10.39 8.61 8.91
N PHE A 105 -10.78 9.31 9.99
CA PHE A 105 -11.70 10.45 9.88
C PHE A 105 -11.11 11.56 9.01
N THR A 106 -9.81 11.82 9.08
CA THR A 106 -9.15 12.84 8.25
C THR A 106 -9.02 12.41 6.79
N ILE A 107 -8.61 11.16 6.55
CA ILE A 107 -8.33 10.64 5.21
C ILE A 107 -9.63 10.29 4.47
N THR A 108 -10.45 9.41 5.02
CA THR A 108 -11.69 8.93 4.39
C THR A 108 -12.89 9.81 4.73
N GLY A 109 -13.05 10.15 6.02
CA GLY A 109 -14.20 10.92 6.52
C GLY A 109 -15.17 10.13 7.38
N GLY A 110 -16.19 10.82 7.89
CA GLY A 110 -17.33 10.19 8.57
C GLY A 110 -18.40 9.70 7.59
N ALA A 111 -19.05 8.58 7.89
CA ALA A 111 -20.13 8.03 7.08
C ALA A 111 -21.48 8.76 7.27
N GLU A 112 -21.65 9.46 8.39
CA GLU A 112 -22.96 9.99 8.82
C GLU A 112 -23.41 11.25 8.04
N ARG A 113 -22.47 12.15 7.71
CA ARG A 113 -22.79 13.43 7.06
C ARG A 113 -21.92 13.67 5.84
N TYR A 114 -22.54 14.20 4.79
CA TYR A 114 -21.83 14.63 3.58
C TYR A 114 -20.74 15.68 3.87
N SER A 115 -20.99 16.57 4.85
CA SER A 115 -20.01 17.57 5.31
C SER A 115 -18.73 16.94 5.86
N ASP A 116 -18.83 15.73 6.40
CA ASP A 116 -17.76 15.09 7.17
C ASP A 116 -16.84 14.24 6.29
N ARG A 117 -17.02 14.30 4.96
CA ARG A 117 -16.13 13.73 3.95
C ARG A 117 -14.69 14.18 4.16
N GLY A 118 -13.77 13.22 4.15
CA GLY A 118 -12.35 13.44 4.37
C GLY A 118 -11.60 13.93 3.15
N ILE A 119 -10.28 13.79 3.20
CA ILE A 119 -9.36 14.23 2.15
C ILE A 119 -9.58 13.47 0.83
N ILE A 120 -9.75 12.14 0.84
CA ILE A 120 -9.89 11.34 -0.40
C ILE A 120 -11.08 11.81 -1.25
N PRO A 121 -12.33 11.77 -0.77
CA PRO A 121 -13.47 12.15 -1.59
C PRO A 121 -13.40 13.61 -2.06
N ARG A 122 -12.93 14.54 -1.21
CA ARG A 122 -12.76 15.95 -1.60
C ARG A 122 -11.68 16.15 -2.66
N THR A 123 -10.59 15.38 -2.58
CA THR A 123 -9.50 15.40 -3.57
C THR A 123 -9.98 14.87 -4.91
N LEU A 124 -10.78 13.80 -4.92
CA LEU A 124 -11.40 13.28 -6.14
C LEU A 124 -12.30 14.34 -6.78
N SER A 125 -13.23 14.93 -6.02
CA SER A 125 -14.10 16.00 -6.53
C SER A 125 -13.29 17.16 -7.13
N TYR A 126 -12.27 17.63 -6.41
CA TYR A 126 -11.42 18.73 -6.89
C TYR A 126 -10.63 18.37 -8.15
N ILE A 127 -10.00 17.19 -8.21
CA ILE A 127 -9.27 16.74 -9.39
C ILE A 127 -10.21 16.71 -10.58
N PHE A 128 -11.31 15.96 -10.51
CA PHE A 128 -12.24 15.83 -11.64
C PHE A 128 -12.87 17.17 -12.05
N GLU A 129 -13.14 18.08 -11.11
CA GLU A 129 -13.57 19.46 -11.43
C GLU A 129 -12.50 20.23 -12.22
N GLN A 130 -11.22 20.12 -11.86
CA GLN A 130 -10.13 20.75 -12.62
C GLN A 130 -9.92 20.10 -13.98
N LEU A 131 -10.04 18.77 -14.09
CA LEU A 131 -9.94 18.04 -15.36
C LEU A 131 -11.04 18.47 -16.34
N GLN A 132 -12.26 18.75 -15.85
CA GLN A 132 -13.37 19.23 -16.67
C GLN A 132 -13.18 20.69 -17.13
N LYS A 133 -12.51 21.52 -16.33
CA LYS A 133 -12.22 22.92 -16.67
C LYS A 133 -11.11 23.06 -17.72
N ASP A 134 -10.15 22.14 -17.72
CA ASP A 134 -9.02 22.18 -18.64
C ASP A 134 -9.27 21.33 -19.89
N SER A 135 -9.78 21.96 -20.95
CA SER A 135 -9.97 21.34 -22.27
C SER A 135 -8.71 21.28 -23.14
N SER A 136 -7.59 21.84 -22.67
CA SER A 136 -6.34 21.89 -23.45
C SER A 136 -5.59 20.56 -23.48
N LYS A 137 -5.90 19.65 -22.55
CA LYS A 137 -5.18 18.39 -22.35
C LYS A 137 -6.14 17.22 -22.27
N ILE A 138 -5.68 16.06 -22.73
CA ILE A 138 -6.37 14.78 -22.55
C ILE A 138 -5.86 14.18 -21.25
N TYR A 139 -6.77 13.94 -20.33
CA TYR A 139 -6.47 13.35 -19.03
C TYR A 139 -6.94 11.89 -18.98
N THR A 140 -6.18 11.05 -18.29
CA THR A 140 -6.54 9.67 -18.00
C THR A 140 -6.23 9.37 -16.54
N THR A 141 -7.25 8.96 -15.79
CA THR A 141 -7.16 8.70 -14.35
C THR A 141 -7.33 7.21 -14.09
N HIS A 142 -6.40 6.63 -13.33
CA HIS A 142 -6.53 5.27 -12.80
C HIS A 142 -6.44 5.29 -11.27
N ILE A 143 -7.14 4.37 -10.63
CA ILE A 143 -7.22 4.25 -9.19
C ILE A 143 -6.77 2.85 -8.79
N SER A 144 -5.95 2.78 -7.74
CA SER A 144 -5.63 1.55 -7.03
C SER A 144 -5.82 1.75 -5.53
N TYR A 145 -6.16 0.68 -4.83
CA TYR A 145 -6.37 0.72 -3.39
C TYR A 145 -5.72 -0.50 -2.73
N LEU A 146 -4.64 -0.25 -2.00
CA LEU A 146 -3.81 -1.28 -1.38
C LEU A 146 -3.99 -1.26 0.14
N GLU A 147 -4.25 -2.42 0.73
CA GLU A 147 -4.20 -2.64 2.17
C GLU A 147 -2.93 -3.43 2.52
N ILE A 148 -2.12 -2.92 3.45
CA ILE A 148 -0.97 -3.62 3.99
C ILE A 148 -1.30 -4.10 5.40
N TYR A 149 -1.45 -5.40 5.55
CA TYR A 149 -1.73 -6.06 6.82
C TYR A 149 -0.75 -7.21 7.03
N ASN A 150 -0.11 -7.24 8.20
CA ASN A 150 0.88 -8.27 8.55
C ASN A 150 2.03 -8.42 7.54
N GLU A 151 2.59 -7.28 7.07
CA GLU A 151 3.62 -7.18 6.02
C GLU A 151 3.23 -7.79 4.65
N CYS A 152 1.96 -8.15 4.46
CA CYS A 152 1.39 -8.60 3.20
C CYS A 152 0.49 -7.51 2.61
N GLY A 153 0.57 -7.29 1.30
CA GLY A 153 -0.29 -6.36 0.58
C GLY A 153 -1.47 -7.07 -0.08
N TYR A 154 -2.65 -6.50 0.03
CA TYR A 154 -3.90 -7.00 -0.54
C TYR A 154 -4.56 -5.89 -1.37
N ASP A 155 -5.06 -6.24 -2.55
CA ASP A 155 -5.77 -5.30 -3.42
C ASP A 155 -7.24 -5.23 -3.03
N LEU A 156 -7.66 -4.09 -2.48
CA LEU A 156 -9.03 -3.85 -2.04
C LEU A 156 -10.03 -3.70 -3.20
N LEU A 157 -9.55 -3.58 -4.44
CA LEU A 157 -10.38 -3.45 -5.65
C LEU A 157 -10.35 -4.71 -6.52
N ASP A 158 -9.78 -5.82 -6.05
CA ASP A 158 -9.81 -7.07 -6.80
C ASP A 158 -11.26 -7.60 -6.87
N PRO A 159 -11.83 -7.86 -8.07
CA PRO A 159 -13.18 -8.42 -8.20
C PRO A 159 -13.38 -9.76 -7.45
N ARG A 160 -12.29 -10.49 -7.15
CA ARG A 160 -12.33 -11.78 -6.43
C ARG A 160 -12.52 -11.65 -4.92
N HIS A 161 -12.44 -10.44 -4.36
CA HIS A 161 -12.71 -10.19 -2.94
C HIS A 161 -14.09 -10.69 -2.50
N GLU A 162 -15.01 -10.85 -3.44
CA GLU A 162 -16.39 -11.26 -3.19
C GLU A 162 -16.55 -12.73 -2.80
N ALA A 163 -15.59 -13.59 -3.16
CA ALA A 163 -15.73 -15.04 -3.03
C ALA A 163 -14.85 -15.64 -1.93
N SER A 164 -13.86 -14.92 -1.41
CA SER A 164 -12.80 -15.51 -0.58
C SER A 164 -12.40 -14.61 0.59
N SER A 165 -11.84 -15.22 1.64
CA SER A 165 -11.28 -14.49 2.77
C SER A 165 -10.01 -13.73 2.35
N LEU A 166 -9.57 -12.73 3.13
CA LEU A 166 -8.38 -11.91 2.82
C LEU A 166 -7.14 -12.79 2.53
N GLU A 167 -7.04 -13.94 3.20
CA GLU A 167 -5.89 -14.85 3.10
C GLU A 167 -5.82 -15.63 1.78
N ASP A 168 -6.95 -15.78 1.09
CA ASP A 168 -7.08 -16.49 -0.18
C ASP A 168 -6.80 -15.59 -1.40
N LEU A 169 -6.73 -14.28 -1.19
CA LEU A 169 -6.44 -13.31 -2.24
C LEU A 169 -4.97 -13.36 -2.64
N PRO A 170 -4.66 -13.12 -3.92
CA PRO A 170 -3.29 -13.05 -4.37
C PRO A 170 -2.60 -11.87 -3.70
N LYS A 171 -1.55 -12.18 -2.95
CA LYS A 171 -0.72 -11.18 -2.30
C LYS A 171 -0.04 -10.30 -3.36
N VAL A 172 -0.06 -9.00 -3.11
CA VAL A 172 0.68 -8.01 -3.90
C VAL A 172 2.16 -8.23 -3.66
N THR A 173 2.93 -8.34 -4.73
CA THR A 173 4.38 -8.55 -4.68
C THR A 173 5.11 -7.33 -5.21
N ILE A 174 6.13 -6.89 -4.49
CA ILE A 174 6.99 -5.78 -4.91
C ILE A 174 8.05 -6.32 -5.87
N LEU A 175 8.17 -5.70 -7.04
CA LEU A 175 9.23 -5.92 -8.01
C LEU A 175 9.99 -4.62 -8.21
N GLU A 176 11.32 -4.68 -8.21
CA GLU A 176 12.18 -3.55 -8.54
C GLU A 176 12.73 -3.74 -9.96
N ASP A 177 12.62 -2.72 -10.80
CA ASP A 177 13.23 -2.71 -12.13
C ASP A 177 14.74 -2.35 -12.05
N PRO A 178 15.50 -2.51 -13.15
CA PRO A 178 16.92 -2.12 -13.19
C PRO A 178 17.16 -0.64 -12.90
N ASP A 179 16.16 0.21 -13.16
CA ASP A 179 16.17 1.64 -12.88
C ASP A 179 15.81 1.96 -11.42
N GLN A 180 15.61 0.93 -10.59
CA GLN A 180 15.24 0.98 -9.18
C GLN A 180 13.83 1.52 -8.88
N ASN A 181 12.95 1.62 -9.88
CA ASN A 181 11.54 1.92 -9.65
C ASN A 181 10.80 0.69 -9.13
N ILE A 182 9.84 0.95 -8.25
CA ILE A 182 9.04 -0.09 -7.62
C ILE A 182 7.75 -0.29 -8.42
N HIS A 183 7.55 -1.54 -8.86
CA HIS A 183 6.35 -2.02 -9.54
C HIS A 183 5.61 -3.00 -8.63
N LEU A 184 4.32 -2.75 -8.43
CA LEU A 184 3.46 -3.60 -7.60
C LEU A 184 2.71 -4.58 -8.49
N LYS A 185 3.11 -5.85 -8.45
CA LYS A 185 2.44 -6.93 -9.18
C LYS A 185 1.23 -7.42 -8.37
N ASN A 186 0.15 -7.75 -9.08
CA ASN A 186 -1.17 -8.12 -8.54
C ASN A 186 -1.94 -6.97 -7.88
N LEU A 187 -1.57 -5.71 -8.13
CA LEU A 187 -2.39 -4.56 -7.79
C LEU A 187 -3.15 -4.11 -9.04
N THR A 188 -4.48 -4.14 -8.99
CA THR A 188 -5.34 -3.77 -10.11
C THR A 188 -5.40 -2.25 -10.26
N LEU A 189 -5.28 -1.78 -11.50
CA LEU A 189 -5.45 -0.37 -11.87
C LEU A 189 -6.79 -0.20 -12.57
N HIS A 190 -7.75 0.40 -11.89
CA HIS A 190 -9.09 0.65 -12.43
C HIS A 190 -9.16 2.04 -13.04
N GLN A 191 -9.58 2.13 -14.32
CA GLN A 191 -9.76 3.42 -14.98
C GLN A 191 -11.05 4.09 -14.46
N ALA A 192 -10.96 5.36 -14.06
CA ALA A 192 -12.10 6.16 -13.64
C ALA A 192 -12.24 7.39 -14.56
N THR A 193 -13.33 7.44 -15.31
CA THR A 193 -13.62 8.53 -16.26
C THR A 193 -14.40 9.67 -15.61
N THR A 194 -15.16 9.35 -14.55
CA THR A 194 -15.97 10.31 -13.81
C THR A 194 -15.67 10.29 -12.32
N GLU A 195 -16.04 11.38 -11.64
CA GLU A 195 -15.98 11.46 -10.18
C GLU A 195 -16.84 10.34 -9.52
N GLU A 196 -18.01 10.04 -10.08
CA GLU A 196 -18.91 8.99 -9.58
C GLU A 196 -18.22 7.63 -9.58
N GLU A 197 -17.54 7.26 -10.68
CA GLU A 197 -16.79 6.00 -10.78
C GLU A 197 -15.66 5.93 -9.76
N ALA A 198 -14.91 7.03 -9.60
CA ALA A 198 -13.82 7.10 -8.63
C ALA A 198 -14.29 6.96 -7.18
N LEU A 199 -15.39 7.62 -6.83
CA LEU A 199 -16.02 7.51 -5.51
C LEU A 199 -16.57 6.09 -5.29
N ASN A 200 -17.16 5.46 -6.30
CA ASN A 200 -17.64 4.08 -6.21
C ASN A 200 -16.49 3.10 -5.91
N LEU A 201 -15.32 3.28 -6.52
CA LEU A 201 -14.13 2.47 -6.21
C LEU A 201 -13.66 2.67 -4.77
N LEU A 202 -13.68 3.90 -4.26
CA LEU A 202 -13.40 4.18 -2.85
C LEU A 202 -14.39 3.44 -1.93
N PHE A 203 -15.69 3.57 -2.18
CA PHE A 203 -16.72 2.90 -1.37
C PHE A 203 -16.63 1.37 -1.44
N LEU A 204 -16.29 0.81 -2.60
CA LEU A 204 -16.07 -0.62 -2.76
C LEU A 204 -14.90 -1.09 -1.91
N GLY A 205 -13.76 -0.41 -1.97
CA GLY A 205 -12.59 -0.77 -1.17
C GLY A 205 -12.81 -0.61 0.33
N ASP A 206 -13.50 0.45 0.76
CA ASP A 206 -13.87 0.64 2.18
C ASP A 206 -14.85 -0.44 2.66
N THR A 207 -15.77 -0.88 1.79
CA THR A 207 -16.68 -2.00 2.09
C THR A 207 -15.90 -3.30 2.23
N ASN A 208 -14.96 -3.58 1.32
CA ASN A 208 -14.10 -4.76 1.39
C ASN A 208 -13.23 -4.77 2.65
N ARG A 209 -12.66 -3.62 3.03
CA ARG A 209 -11.93 -3.42 4.29
C ARG A 209 -12.82 -3.68 5.51
N MET A 210 -14.06 -3.18 5.50
CA MET A 210 -15.02 -3.41 6.60
C MET A 210 -15.44 -4.88 6.69
N ILE A 211 -15.62 -5.58 5.57
CA ILE A 211 -15.96 -7.01 5.55
C ILE A 211 -14.79 -7.86 6.09
N ALA A 212 -13.55 -7.45 5.84
CA ALA A 212 -12.36 -8.09 6.40
C ALA A 212 -12.22 -7.89 7.92
N GLU A 213 -12.89 -6.87 8.49
CA GLU A 213 -12.89 -6.60 9.92
C GLU A 213 -13.76 -7.63 10.66
N THR A 214 -13.12 -8.68 11.20
CA THR A 214 -13.79 -9.62 12.10
C THR A 214 -13.71 -9.11 13.54
N PRO A 215 -14.63 -9.50 14.45
CA PRO A 215 -14.53 -9.12 15.86
C PRO A 215 -13.20 -9.52 16.52
N MET A 216 -12.59 -10.59 16.00
CA MET A 216 -11.28 -11.09 16.41
C MET A 216 -10.16 -10.25 15.81
N ASN A 217 -10.29 -9.83 14.55
CA ASN A 217 -9.28 -9.04 13.83
C ASN A 217 -9.83 -7.64 13.53
N GLN A 218 -9.56 -6.69 14.44
CA GLN A 218 -9.74 -5.25 14.18
C GLN A 218 -8.72 -4.75 13.14
N ALA A 219 -8.73 -5.38 11.95
CA ALA A 219 -7.78 -5.20 10.87
C ALA A 219 -7.72 -3.74 10.46
N SER A 220 -8.87 -3.03 10.42
CA SER A 220 -8.95 -1.63 10.01
C SER A 220 -8.08 -0.66 10.82
N THR A 221 -7.86 -0.91 12.11
CA THR A 221 -6.96 -0.10 12.98
C THR A 221 -5.50 -0.52 12.88
N ARG A 222 -5.30 -1.75 12.38
CA ARG A 222 -4.04 -2.50 12.37
C ARG A 222 -3.44 -2.67 10.97
N SER A 223 -4.12 -2.19 9.95
CA SER A 223 -3.70 -2.20 8.55
C SER A 223 -3.29 -0.79 8.12
N HIS A 224 -2.33 -0.68 7.21
CA HIS A 224 -2.07 0.57 6.50
C HIS A 224 -2.85 0.55 5.19
N CYS A 225 -3.60 1.61 4.89
CA CYS A 225 -4.37 1.74 3.66
C CYS A 225 -3.73 2.80 2.77
N ILE A 226 -3.48 2.46 1.50
CA ILE A 226 -2.86 3.33 0.51
C ILE A 226 -3.81 3.44 -0.68
N PHE A 227 -4.52 4.57 -0.78
CA PHE A 227 -5.33 4.89 -1.94
C PHE A 227 -4.48 5.71 -2.92
N THR A 228 -4.33 5.23 -4.16
CA THR A 228 -3.47 5.89 -5.15
C THR A 228 -4.27 6.33 -6.36
N ILE A 229 -4.11 7.61 -6.71
CA ILE A 229 -4.62 8.19 -7.95
C ILE A 229 -3.45 8.35 -8.91
N HIS A 230 -3.51 7.66 -10.04
CA HIS A 230 -2.58 7.79 -11.14
C HIS A 230 -3.19 8.71 -12.19
N LEU A 231 -2.61 9.89 -12.37
CA LEU A 231 -3.03 10.86 -13.37
C LEU A 231 -2.02 10.89 -14.52
N SER A 232 -2.50 10.71 -15.74
CA SER A 232 -1.71 10.92 -16.95
C SER A 232 -2.33 12.05 -17.74
N SER A 233 -1.53 13.02 -18.17
CA SER A 233 -1.99 14.15 -19.00
C SER A 233 -1.17 14.22 -20.28
N LYS A 234 -1.86 14.48 -21.39
CA LYS A 234 -1.26 14.58 -22.72
C LYS A 234 -1.86 15.76 -23.48
N GLU A 235 -0.99 16.65 -23.96
CA GLU A 235 -1.43 17.72 -24.87
C GLU A 235 -1.76 17.14 -26.25
N PRO A 236 -2.90 17.48 -26.86
CA PRO A 236 -3.23 17.08 -28.22
C PRO A 236 -2.13 17.51 -29.20
N GLY A 237 -1.56 16.55 -29.93
CA GLY A 237 -0.45 16.79 -30.86
C GLY A 237 0.94 16.69 -30.24
N SER A 238 1.08 16.71 -28.91
CA SER A 238 2.38 16.49 -28.27
C SER A 238 2.76 15.01 -28.18
N ALA A 239 4.04 14.73 -28.33
CA ALA A 239 4.66 13.43 -28.09
C ALA A 239 4.89 13.15 -26.59
N THR A 240 4.86 14.19 -25.75
CA THR A 240 5.12 14.11 -24.31
C THR A 240 3.84 13.75 -23.56
N VAL A 241 3.99 12.85 -22.59
CA VAL A 241 2.95 12.48 -21.63
C VAL A 241 3.49 12.80 -20.25
N ARG A 242 2.70 13.49 -19.44
CA ARG A 242 3.06 13.75 -18.04
C ARG A 242 2.37 12.75 -17.15
N HIS A 243 3.12 12.14 -16.25
CA HIS A 243 2.62 11.18 -15.28
C HIS A 243 2.74 11.73 -13.86
N ALA A 244 1.68 11.59 -13.07
CA ALA A 244 1.66 11.96 -11.67
C ALA A 244 0.99 10.87 -10.85
N LYS A 245 1.53 10.61 -9.66
CA LYS A 245 0.95 9.69 -8.68
C LYS A 245 0.61 10.46 -7.42
N LEU A 246 -0.61 10.29 -6.91
CA LEU A 246 -1.04 10.83 -5.63
C LEU A 246 -1.35 9.69 -4.67
N HIS A 247 -0.52 9.50 -3.65
CA HIS A 247 -0.78 8.56 -2.57
C HIS A 247 -1.52 9.25 -1.42
N LEU A 248 -2.65 8.70 -1.02
CA LEU A 248 -3.43 9.10 0.15
C LEU A 248 -3.42 7.94 1.14
N VAL A 249 -2.65 8.11 2.21
CA VAL A 249 -2.25 7.01 3.11
C VAL A 249 -2.86 7.18 4.49
N ASP A 250 -3.60 6.17 4.94
CA ASP A 250 -4.08 6.00 6.31
C ASP A 250 -3.21 4.94 7.00
N LEU A 251 -2.23 5.39 7.80
CA LEU A 251 -1.34 4.47 8.51
C LEU A 251 -2.08 3.82 9.69
N ALA A 252 -1.61 2.65 10.12
CA ALA A 252 -2.10 1.98 11.32
C ALA A 252 -1.83 2.81 12.60
N GLY A 253 -2.45 2.41 13.71
CA GLY A 253 -2.20 3.00 15.03
C GLY A 253 -0.73 2.97 15.45
N SER A 254 -0.20 4.11 15.90
CA SER A 254 1.18 4.24 16.39
C SER A 254 1.39 3.85 17.86
N GLU A 255 0.35 3.36 18.53
CA GLU A 255 0.41 3.02 19.95
C GLU A 255 1.25 1.78 20.24
N ARG A 256 1.95 1.81 21.38
CA ARG A 256 2.80 0.71 21.82
C ARG A 256 1.97 -0.48 22.29
N VAL A 257 2.29 -1.69 21.80
CA VAL A 257 1.65 -2.97 22.20
C VAL A 257 1.61 -3.17 23.72
N ALA A 258 2.61 -2.68 24.45
CA ALA A 258 2.71 -2.85 25.90
C ALA A 258 1.47 -2.31 26.66
N LYS A 259 0.73 -1.34 26.10
CA LYS A 259 -0.47 -0.78 26.73
C LYS A 259 -1.73 -1.61 26.52
N THR A 260 -1.74 -2.52 25.55
CA THR A 260 -2.99 -3.19 25.15
C THR A 260 -3.30 -4.42 26.01
N GLY A 261 -2.31 -4.99 26.71
CA GLY A 261 -2.50 -6.16 27.59
C GLY A 261 -2.96 -7.42 26.86
N VAL A 262 -2.89 -7.43 25.53
CA VAL A 262 -3.44 -8.50 24.69
C VAL A 262 -2.39 -9.59 24.47
N GLY A 263 -2.76 -10.85 24.73
CA GLY A 263 -1.95 -12.04 24.43
C GLY A 263 -2.36 -12.75 23.13
N GLY A 264 -1.59 -13.76 22.73
CA GLY A 264 -1.92 -14.64 21.60
C GLY A 264 -1.64 -14.06 20.21
N HIS A 265 -2.43 -14.46 19.20
CA HIS A 265 -2.30 -14.02 17.80
C HIS A 265 -2.35 -12.48 17.66
N LEU A 266 -3.17 -11.82 18.47
CA LEU A 266 -3.27 -10.35 18.49
C LEU A 266 -1.95 -9.67 18.90
N LEU A 267 -1.12 -10.31 19.73
CA LEU A 267 0.21 -9.81 20.07
C LEU A 267 1.16 -9.93 18.87
N THR A 268 1.06 -11.01 18.10
CA THR A 268 1.87 -11.17 16.88
C THR A 268 1.50 -10.13 15.84
N GLU A 269 0.21 -9.86 15.62
CA GLU A 269 -0.25 -8.79 14.73
C GLU A 269 0.22 -7.41 15.22
N ALA A 270 0.01 -7.12 16.50
CA ALA A 270 0.40 -5.84 17.10
C ALA A 270 1.92 -5.60 17.00
N LYS A 271 2.71 -6.69 17.03
CA LYS A 271 4.15 -6.66 16.79
C LYS A 271 4.48 -6.26 15.35
N TYR A 272 3.80 -6.82 14.34
CA TYR A 272 4.09 -6.50 12.94
C TYR A 272 3.72 -5.05 12.57
N ILE A 273 2.64 -4.51 13.14
CA ILE A 273 2.26 -3.10 12.94
C ILE A 273 3.35 -2.17 13.48
N ASN A 274 3.77 -2.42 14.72
CA ASN A 274 4.83 -1.64 15.34
C ASN A 274 6.17 -1.86 14.64
N LEU A 275 6.38 -3.04 14.05
CA LEU A 275 7.57 -3.32 13.25
C LEU A 275 7.59 -2.47 11.97
N SER A 276 6.48 -2.39 11.24
CA SER A 276 6.39 -1.57 10.01
C SER A 276 6.58 -0.08 10.32
N LEU A 277 5.97 0.41 11.40
CA LEU A 277 6.15 1.80 11.87
C LEU A 277 7.56 2.07 12.40
N HIS A 278 8.19 1.08 13.06
CA HIS A 278 9.57 1.17 13.48
C HIS A 278 10.53 1.25 12.29
N TYR A 279 10.30 0.45 11.24
CA TYR A 279 11.10 0.53 10.02
C TYR A 279 10.92 1.87 9.30
N LEU A 280 9.70 2.42 9.30
CA LEU A 280 9.47 3.79 8.83
C LEU A 280 10.29 4.81 9.62
N GLU A 281 10.32 4.70 10.95
CA GLU A 281 11.16 5.54 11.81
C GLU A 281 12.66 5.39 11.50
N GLN A 282 13.14 4.16 11.27
CA GLN A 282 14.52 3.90 10.86
C GLN A 282 14.88 4.54 9.51
N VAL A 283 13.98 4.47 8.53
CA VAL A 283 14.14 5.14 7.23
C VAL A 283 14.23 6.65 7.42
N ILE A 284 13.37 7.24 8.25
CA ILE A 284 13.37 8.68 8.53
C ILE A 284 14.67 9.13 9.20
N ILE A 285 15.14 8.38 10.21
CA ILE A 285 16.39 8.67 10.90
C ILE A 285 17.56 8.56 9.91
N ALA A 286 17.61 7.48 9.13
CA ALA A 286 18.64 7.27 8.12
C ALA A 286 18.68 8.37 7.06
N LEU A 287 17.51 8.90 6.65
CA LEU A 287 17.41 10.03 5.70
C LEU A 287 17.82 11.37 6.31
N SER A 288 17.68 11.54 7.63
CA SER A 288 18.12 12.76 8.32
C SER A 288 19.64 12.80 8.53
N GLU A 289 20.32 11.65 8.51
CA GLU A 289 21.76 11.50 8.64
C GLU A 289 22.48 11.82 7.31
N LYS A 290 23.26 12.91 7.26
CA LYS A 290 23.91 13.38 6.01
C LYS A 290 24.95 12.43 5.39
N HIS A 291 25.42 11.43 6.13
CA HIS A 291 26.55 10.57 5.73
C HIS A 291 26.19 9.10 5.56
N ARG A 292 24.89 8.77 5.49
CA ARG A 292 24.42 7.40 5.34
C ARG A 292 24.13 7.09 3.89
N SER A 293 24.86 6.13 3.31
CA SER A 293 24.67 5.69 1.92
C SER A 293 23.47 4.72 1.76
N HIS A 294 23.23 3.86 2.75
CA HIS A 294 22.19 2.84 2.68
C HIS A 294 20.96 3.23 3.53
N ILE A 295 19.82 3.40 2.86
CA ILE A 295 18.52 3.65 3.47
C ILE A 295 17.70 2.34 3.47
N PRO A 296 17.18 1.87 4.61
CA PRO A 296 16.57 0.54 4.74
C PRO A 296 15.11 0.46 4.25
N TYR A 297 14.82 0.94 3.02
CA TYR A 297 13.44 0.90 2.47
C TYR A 297 12.87 -0.52 2.34
N ARG A 298 13.73 -1.51 2.07
CA ARG A 298 13.34 -2.91 1.85
C ARG A 298 12.89 -3.65 3.11
N ASN A 299 13.03 -3.05 4.30
CA ASN A 299 12.70 -3.73 5.56
C ASN A 299 11.19 -3.97 5.74
N SER A 300 10.34 -3.15 5.13
CA SER A 300 8.89 -3.31 5.13
C SER A 300 8.30 -3.07 3.74
N MET A 301 7.17 -3.72 3.47
CA MET A 301 6.38 -3.45 2.28
C MET A 301 5.95 -1.97 2.23
N MET A 302 5.56 -1.40 3.36
CA MET A 302 5.11 -0.01 3.46
C MET A 302 6.24 0.98 3.11
N THR A 303 7.45 0.77 3.66
CA THR A 303 8.60 1.64 3.37
C THR A 303 9.11 1.48 1.94
N SER A 304 8.90 0.31 1.34
CA SER A 304 9.21 0.09 -0.07
C SER A 304 8.23 0.85 -0.96
N VAL A 305 6.91 0.69 -0.76
CA VAL A 305 5.88 1.41 -1.53
C VAL A 305 6.05 2.93 -1.42
N LEU A 306 6.40 3.44 -0.23
CA LEU A 306 6.60 4.87 0.04
C LEU A 306 8.04 5.36 -0.17
N ARG A 307 8.88 4.59 -0.88
CA ARG A 307 10.28 4.96 -1.16
C ARG A 307 10.36 6.32 -1.87
N ASP A 308 9.51 6.53 -2.87
CA ASP A 308 9.47 7.78 -3.64
C ASP A 308 8.99 8.96 -2.78
N SER A 309 8.09 8.69 -1.83
CA SER A 309 7.51 9.68 -0.92
C SER A 309 8.51 10.18 0.14
N LEU A 310 9.43 9.33 0.59
CA LEU A 310 10.33 9.63 1.70
C LEU A 310 11.76 9.79 1.19
N GLY A 311 12.18 11.02 0.90
CA GLY A 311 13.53 11.35 0.40
C GLY A 311 13.70 11.18 -1.11
N GLY A 312 12.62 10.92 -1.86
CA GLY A 312 12.64 10.73 -3.32
C GLY A 312 11.95 11.85 -4.11
N ASN A 313 11.46 11.48 -5.29
CA ASN A 313 10.73 12.35 -6.22
C ASN A 313 9.23 12.42 -5.87
N CYS A 314 8.91 13.17 -4.82
CA CYS A 314 7.53 13.36 -4.39
C CYS A 314 7.35 14.59 -3.48
N MET A 315 6.27 15.34 -3.70
CA MET A 315 5.78 16.36 -2.78
C MET A 315 4.99 15.68 -1.66
N THR A 316 5.62 15.59 -0.49
CA THR A 316 5.06 14.83 0.64
C THR A 316 4.59 15.75 1.75
N THR A 317 3.40 15.43 2.26
CA THR A 317 2.74 16.11 3.36
C THR A 317 2.30 15.10 4.42
N MET A 318 2.64 15.37 5.67
CA MET A 318 2.26 14.55 6.82
C MET A 318 1.18 15.26 7.64
N ILE A 319 0.17 14.49 8.07
CA ILE A 319 -0.85 14.95 9.02
C ILE A 319 -0.70 14.18 10.33
N ALA A 320 -0.19 14.86 11.36
CA ALA A 320 -0.10 14.33 12.72
C ALA A 320 -1.44 14.52 13.43
N THR A 321 -2.16 13.42 13.64
CA THR A 321 -3.45 13.42 14.36
C THR A 321 -3.23 13.17 15.84
N LEU A 322 -3.79 14.05 16.69
CA LEU A 322 -3.49 14.10 18.12
C LEU A 322 -4.77 13.94 18.94
N SER A 323 -4.66 13.23 20.06
CA SER A 323 -5.73 13.12 21.07
C SER A 323 -5.20 13.66 22.39
N LEU A 324 -5.63 14.87 22.75
CA LEU A 324 -5.14 15.58 23.93
C LEU A 324 -5.90 15.21 25.22
N GLU A 325 -6.44 13.98 25.28
CA GLU A 325 -7.00 13.41 26.50
C GLU A 325 -5.87 12.94 27.42
N LYS A 326 -6.02 13.08 28.75
CA LYS A 326 -4.97 12.75 29.75
C LYS A 326 -4.33 11.37 29.53
N ARG A 327 -5.11 10.37 29.16
CA ARG A 327 -4.67 8.98 28.89
C ARG A 327 -3.80 8.82 27.62
N ASN A 328 -3.92 9.76 26.69
CA ASN A 328 -3.34 9.71 25.34
C ASN A 328 -2.19 10.71 25.15
N LEU A 329 -1.86 11.51 26.17
CA LEU A 329 -0.84 12.55 26.06
C LEU A 329 0.53 11.99 25.69
N ASP A 330 0.94 10.86 26.27
CA ASP A 330 2.23 10.24 25.96
C ASP A 330 2.36 9.82 24.48
N GLU A 331 1.28 9.29 23.91
CA GLU A 331 1.23 8.87 22.50
C GLU A 331 1.17 10.10 21.58
N SER A 332 0.45 11.15 21.97
CA SER A 332 0.40 12.43 21.25
C SER A 332 1.77 13.12 21.24
N ILE A 333 2.49 13.14 22.38
CA ILE A 333 3.87 13.63 22.46
C ILE A 333 4.79 12.81 21.56
N SER A 334 4.64 11.49 21.55
CA SER A 334 5.41 10.59 20.67
C SER A 334 5.13 10.87 19.19
N THR A 335 3.86 11.10 18.83
CA THR A 335 3.42 11.49 17.49
C THR A 335 4.06 12.81 17.06
N CYS A 336 4.05 13.83 17.93
CA CYS A 336 4.69 15.12 17.66
C CYS A 336 6.22 15.00 17.48
N ARG A 337 6.90 14.22 18.31
CA ARG A 337 8.36 13.96 18.15
C ARG A 337 8.68 13.26 16.85
N PHE A 338 7.86 12.29 16.46
CA PHE A 338 7.99 11.62 15.17
C PHE A 338 7.84 12.62 14.01
N ALA A 339 6.80 13.44 14.06
CA ALA A 339 6.54 14.47 13.05
C ALA A 339 7.69 15.49 12.92
N GLN A 340 8.32 15.90 14.03
CA GLN A 340 9.52 16.74 14.01
C GLN A 340 10.71 16.10 13.30
N ARG A 341 10.89 14.78 13.42
CA ARG A 341 11.96 14.06 12.70
C ARG A 341 11.68 13.99 11.20
N VAL A 342 10.43 13.77 10.82
CA VAL A 342 10.00 13.78 9.40
C VAL A 342 10.25 15.15 8.77
N ALA A 343 10.04 16.25 9.51
CA ALA A 343 10.29 17.61 9.04
C ALA A 343 11.75 17.86 8.59
N LEU A 344 12.70 17.05 9.05
CA LEU A 344 14.12 17.17 8.69
C LEU A 344 14.45 16.59 7.31
N ILE A 345 13.56 15.77 6.75
CA ILE A 345 13.76 15.13 5.45
C ILE A 345 13.56 16.16 4.33
N LYS A 346 14.45 16.11 3.34
CA LYS A 346 14.37 16.90 2.11
C LYS A 346 14.02 15.98 0.95
N ASN A 347 12.97 16.32 0.21
CA ASN A 347 12.59 15.65 -1.02
C ASN A 347 12.99 16.48 -2.24
N GLU A 348 13.19 15.82 -3.38
CA GLU A 348 13.55 16.44 -4.65
C GLU A 348 12.47 16.16 -5.68
N ALA A 349 11.45 17.01 -5.75
CA ALA A 349 10.34 16.85 -6.69
C ALA A 349 10.73 17.31 -8.10
N VAL A 350 10.51 16.44 -9.08
CA VAL A 350 10.75 16.65 -10.51
C VAL A 350 9.44 16.45 -11.27
N LEU A 351 9.27 17.19 -12.36
CA LEU A 351 8.14 17.04 -13.26
C LEU A 351 8.36 15.76 -14.09
N ASN A 352 7.46 14.78 -13.99
CA ASN A 352 7.63 13.52 -14.72
C ASN A 352 7.07 13.65 -16.13
N GLU A 353 7.91 14.07 -17.06
CA GLU A 353 7.59 14.09 -18.49
C GLU A 353 8.27 12.90 -19.15
N GLU A 354 7.47 12.00 -19.73
CA GLU A 354 7.95 10.88 -20.51
C GLU A 354 7.52 11.06 -21.96
N ILE A 355 8.45 10.82 -22.89
CA ILE A 355 8.11 10.76 -24.32
C ILE A 355 7.46 9.40 -24.54
N ASN A 356 6.30 9.39 -25.23
CA ASN A 356 5.57 8.14 -25.45
C ASN A 356 6.51 7.05 -25.98
N PRO A 357 6.61 5.88 -25.30
CA PRO A 357 7.60 4.87 -25.64
C PRO A 357 7.42 4.38 -27.08
N ARG A 358 6.20 4.39 -27.63
CA ARG A 358 5.97 4.04 -29.04
C ARG A 358 6.62 5.03 -30.01
N LEU A 359 6.65 6.31 -29.67
CA LEU A 359 7.32 7.33 -30.49
C LEU A 359 8.83 7.25 -30.36
N VAL A 360 9.35 7.00 -29.15
CA VAL A 360 10.78 6.75 -28.93
C VAL A 360 11.22 5.49 -29.69
N ILE A 361 10.47 4.38 -29.56
CA ILE A 361 10.75 3.14 -30.28
C ILE A 361 10.67 3.36 -31.80
N LYS A 362 9.67 4.08 -32.31
CA LYS A 362 9.56 4.39 -33.75
C LYS A 362 10.73 5.27 -34.23
N ARG A 363 11.15 6.25 -33.43
CA ARG A 363 12.33 7.09 -33.73
C ARG A 363 13.62 6.27 -33.72
N LEU A 364 13.82 5.44 -32.70
CA LEU A 364 14.98 4.54 -32.60
C LEU A 364 14.98 3.49 -33.71
N GLN A 365 13.83 2.96 -34.12
CA GLN A 365 13.72 2.04 -35.26
C GLN A 365 14.09 2.74 -36.58
N LYS A 366 13.68 4.00 -36.78
CA LYS A 366 14.07 4.80 -37.96
C LYS A 366 15.57 5.08 -37.96
N GLU A 367 16.13 5.48 -36.82
CA GLU A 367 17.56 5.73 -36.65
C GLU A 367 18.38 4.45 -36.85
N ILE A 368 17.94 3.31 -36.31
CA ILE A 368 18.55 2.00 -36.58
C ILE A 368 18.48 1.64 -38.06
N GLN A 369 17.39 1.95 -38.75
CA GLN A 369 17.26 1.69 -40.18
C GLN A 369 18.20 2.58 -41.00
N GLU A 370 18.26 3.88 -40.72
CA GLU A 370 19.18 4.83 -41.36
C GLU A 370 20.64 4.44 -41.13
N LEU A 371 21.01 4.06 -39.91
CA LEU A 371 22.36 3.57 -39.59
C LEU A 371 22.67 2.23 -40.27
N LYS A 372 21.69 1.34 -40.42
CA LYS A 372 21.86 0.08 -41.16
C LYS A 372 22.04 0.33 -42.65
N ASP A 373 21.34 1.31 -43.21
CA ASP A 373 21.46 1.71 -44.61
C ASP A 373 22.80 2.41 -44.86
N GLU A 374 23.25 3.29 -43.95
CA GLU A 374 24.56 3.92 -43.99
C GLU A 374 25.69 2.89 -43.82
N LEU A 375 25.53 1.94 -42.89
CA LEU A 375 26.46 0.82 -42.77
C LEU A 375 26.46 -0.03 -44.03
N ALA A 376 25.31 -0.36 -44.63
CA ALA A 376 25.27 -1.12 -45.89
C ALA A 376 26.00 -0.38 -47.04
N MET A 377 25.93 0.95 -47.06
CA MET A 377 26.67 1.80 -48.00
C MET A 377 28.19 1.81 -47.73
N VAL A 378 28.62 1.79 -46.46
CA VAL A 378 30.05 1.89 -46.06
C VAL A 378 30.75 0.53 -45.97
N THR A 379 30.09 -0.51 -45.47
CA THR A 379 30.68 -1.85 -45.26
C THR A 379 30.54 -2.78 -46.46
N GLY A 380 29.69 -2.46 -47.43
CA GLY A 380 29.52 -3.25 -48.65
C GLY A 380 29.06 -4.68 -48.40
N GLU A 381 28.43 -4.98 -47.26
CA GLU A 381 27.88 -6.30 -46.97
C GLU A 381 26.76 -6.63 -47.97
N GLN A 382 27.10 -7.51 -48.91
CA GLN A 382 26.24 -7.96 -50.00
C GLN A 382 24.97 -8.62 -49.44
N ARG A 383 23.80 -8.04 -49.74
CA ARG A 383 22.57 -8.83 -49.79
C ARG A 383 22.75 -9.90 -50.87
N THR A 384 23.00 -11.14 -50.44
CA THR A 384 23.29 -12.33 -51.27
C THR A 384 22.12 -12.82 -52.12
N GLU A 385 20.98 -12.14 -52.10
CA GLU A 385 19.82 -12.50 -52.92
C GLU A 385 19.93 -11.81 -54.29
N ALA A 386 19.85 -12.59 -55.38
CA ALA A 386 19.84 -12.08 -56.75
C ALA A 386 18.63 -11.18 -57.01
N LEU A 387 18.75 -10.18 -57.90
CA LEU A 387 17.64 -9.32 -58.33
C LEU A 387 16.51 -10.17 -58.90
N THR A 388 15.28 -9.89 -58.48
CA THR A 388 14.10 -10.62 -58.98
C THR A 388 13.85 -10.30 -60.46
N GLU A 389 13.32 -11.26 -61.23
CA GLU A 389 13.06 -11.09 -62.68
C GLU A 389 12.14 -9.89 -62.98
N ALA A 390 11.22 -9.58 -62.06
CA ALA A 390 10.36 -8.39 -62.14
C ALA A 390 11.14 -7.07 -62.02
N GLU A 391 12.17 -7.02 -61.16
CA GLU A 391 13.03 -5.84 -61.03
C GLU A 391 13.92 -5.67 -62.26
N LEU A 392 14.41 -6.76 -62.86
CA LEU A 392 15.18 -6.72 -64.11
C LEU A 392 14.35 -6.15 -65.26
N LEU A 393 13.10 -6.60 -65.43
CA LEU A 393 12.18 -6.08 -66.45
C LEU A 393 11.83 -4.59 -66.24
N GLN A 394 11.68 -4.14 -64.98
CA GLN A 394 11.49 -2.73 -64.68
C GLN A 394 12.72 -1.90 -65.04
N LEU A 395 13.92 -2.40 -64.74
CA LEU A 395 15.17 -1.74 -65.11
C LEU A 395 15.33 -1.64 -66.63
N GLU A 396 15.00 -2.69 -67.39
CA GLU A 396 15.03 -2.66 -68.85
C GLU A 396 14.05 -1.63 -69.43
N LYS A 397 12.83 -1.53 -68.88
CA LYS A 397 11.88 -0.48 -69.28
C LYS A 397 12.39 0.93 -69.00
N LEU A 398 12.98 1.16 -67.83
CA LEU A 398 13.57 2.46 -67.47
C LEU A 398 14.73 2.82 -68.41
N ILE A 399 15.59 1.86 -68.75
CA ILE A 399 16.70 2.07 -69.69
C ILE A 399 16.18 2.37 -71.10
N THR A 400 15.13 1.66 -71.54
CA THR A 400 14.54 1.89 -72.87
C THR A 400 13.89 3.29 -72.93
N SER A 401 13.13 3.66 -71.91
CA SER A 401 12.54 5.00 -71.79
C SER A 401 13.60 6.10 -71.71
N PHE A 402 14.73 5.84 -71.06
CA PHE A 402 15.87 6.78 -70.97
C PHE A 402 16.61 6.92 -72.31
N LEU A 403 16.70 5.86 -73.11
CA LEU A 403 17.33 5.90 -74.43
C LEU A 403 16.43 6.50 -75.52
N GLU A 404 15.10 6.48 -75.33
CA GLU A 404 14.12 7.12 -76.22
C GLU A 404 13.94 8.61 -75.95
N ASP A 405 14.33 9.09 -74.75
CA ASP A 405 14.26 10.50 -74.38
C ASP A 405 15.33 11.32 -75.12
N GLN A 406 14.92 12.40 -75.78
CA GLN A 406 15.81 13.29 -76.55
C GLN A 406 16.43 14.40 -75.70
N ASP A 407 16.06 14.52 -74.43
CA ASP A 407 16.57 15.55 -73.54
C ASP A 407 17.98 15.21 -73.03
N SER A 408 18.93 16.12 -73.26
CA SER A 408 20.34 16.00 -72.87
C SER A 408 20.59 15.99 -71.35
N ASP A 409 19.59 16.36 -70.55
CA ASP A 409 19.62 16.42 -69.08
C ASP A 409 18.82 15.30 -68.39
N SER A 410 18.29 14.33 -69.15
CA SER A 410 17.59 13.19 -68.56
C SER A 410 18.52 12.42 -67.60
N ARG A 411 17.98 11.98 -66.46
CA ARG A 411 18.70 11.21 -65.43
C ARG A 411 18.01 9.87 -65.19
N LEU A 412 18.77 8.78 -65.21
CA LEU A 412 18.27 7.44 -64.89
C LEU A 412 18.19 7.26 -63.37
N GLU A 413 16.99 7.35 -62.79
CA GLU A 413 16.74 7.13 -61.35
C GLU A 413 16.64 5.64 -61.01
N VAL A 414 17.79 4.98 -60.87
CA VAL A 414 17.89 3.52 -60.63
C VAL A 414 17.73 3.13 -59.14
N GLY A 415 17.61 4.11 -58.25
CA GLY A 415 17.65 3.92 -56.80
C GLY A 415 19.06 3.66 -56.27
N ALA A 416 19.19 3.53 -54.94
CA ALA A 416 20.48 3.40 -54.24
C ALA A 416 21.11 1.99 -54.31
N ASP A 417 20.51 1.06 -55.07
CA ASP A 417 20.98 -0.32 -55.14
C ASP A 417 22.08 -0.46 -56.21
N MET A 418 23.33 -0.65 -55.75
CA MET A 418 24.48 -0.81 -56.64
C MET A 418 24.32 -1.97 -57.63
N ARG A 419 23.51 -2.99 -57.31
CA ARG A 419 23.22 -4.11 -58.23
C ARG A 419 22.38 -3.64 -59.41
N LYS A 420 21.38 -2.79 -59.16
CA LYS A 420 20.53 -2.18 -60.19
C LYS A 420 21.37 -1.27 -61.09
N VAL A 421 22.26 -0.48 -60.48
CA VAL A 421 23.21 0.39 -61.19
C VAL A 421 24.16 -0.43 -62.07
N HIS A 422 24.78 -1.49 -61.54
CA HIS A 422 25.64 -2.39 -62.32
C HIS A 422 24.89 -3.08 -63.46
N HIS A 423 23.65 -3.53 -63.23
CA HIS A 423 22.82 -4.12 -64.28
C HIS A 423 22.50 -3.09 -65.38
N CYS A 424 22.15 -1.85 -65.02
CA CYS A 424 21.94 -0.76 -65.98
C CYS A 424 23.19 -0.49 -66.81
N PHE A 425 24.37 -0.38 -66.19
CA PHE A 425 25.63 -0.19 -66.92
C PHE A 425 25.98 -1.38 -67.82
N HIS A 426 25.72 -2.62 -67.36
CA HIS A 426 25.96 -3.82 -68.16
C HIS A 426 25.04 -3.87 -69.38
N HIS A 427 23.75 -3.54 -69.21
CA HIS A 427 22.77 -3.49 -70.29
C HIS A 427 23.10 -2.36 -71.29
N LEU A 428 23.49 -1.18 -70.81
CA LEU A 428 23.96 -0.07 -71.65
C LEU A 428 25.23 -0.43 -72.42
N LYS A 429 26.17 -1.14 -71.78
CA LYS A 429 27.39 -1.65 -72.43
C LYS A 429 27.07 -2.68 -73.51
N LYS A 430 26.08 -3.54 -73.29
CA LYS A 430 25.60 -4.49 -74.30
C LYS A 430 25.03 -3.76 -75.52
N LEU A 431 24.16 -2.76 -75.30
CA LEU A 431 23.59 -1.94 -76.37
C LEU A 431 24.65 -1.14 -77.15
N LEU A 432 25.66 -0.58 -76.46
CA LEU A 432 26.78 0.10 -77.10
C LEU A 432 27.66 -0.85 -77.91
N ASN A 433 27.91 -2.06 -77.42
CA ASN A 433 28.65 -3.07 -78.17
C ASN A 433 27.85 -3.58 -79.37
N ASP A 434 26.54 -3.77 -79.25
CA ASP A 434 25.69 -4.16 -80.38
C ASP A 434 25.67 -3.07 -81.47
N LYS A 435 25.73 -1.78 -81.09
CA LYS A 435 25.91 -0.66 -82.03
C LYS A 435 27.31 -0.62 -82.65
N LYS A 436 28.37 -0.85 -81.87
CA LYS A 436 29.75 -0.93 -82.39
C LYS A 436 29.99 -2.14 -83.30
N ILE A 437 29.30 -3.25 -83.08
CA ILE A 437 29.38 -4.43 -83.97
C ILE A 437 28.69 -4.12 -85.32
N LEU A 438 27.71 -3.21 -85.35
CA LEU A 438 27.07 -2.75 -86.59
C LEU A 438 27.94 -1.73 -87.37
N GLU A 439 28.70 -0.88 -86.69
CA GLU A 439 29.58 0.12 -87.32
C GLU A 439 30.99 -0.42 -87.66
N ASN A 440 31.51 -1.42 -86.94
CA ASN A 440 32.85 -1.97 -87.13
C ASN A 440 33.03 -2.86 -88.38
N ASN A 441 32.01 -3.00 -89.23
CA ASN A 441 32.17 -3.60 -90.57
C ASN A 441 32.67 -2.59 -91.64
N THR A 442 32.98 -1.36 -91.25
CA THR A 442 33.48 -0.32 -92.17
C THR A 442 34.69 0.39 -91.57
N VAL A 443 35.88 0.01 -92.06
CA VAL A 443 37.17 0.73 -91.98
C VAL A 443 37.96 0.63 -90.67
N SER A 444 39.00 -0.22 -90.75
CA SER A 444 40.18 -0.31 -89.90
C SER A 444 41.32 0.61 -90.38
N SER A 445 41.87 1.47 -89.51
CA SER A 445 43.28 1.97 -89.50
C SER A 445 43.43 3.12 -88.48
N GLU A 446 44.09 2.91 -87.33
CA GLU A 446 45.48 3.36 -87.02
C GLU A 446 45.67 4.85 -86.66
N SER A 447 46.00 5.14 -85.38
CA SER A 447 47.00 6.14 -84.89
C SER A 447 46.77 6.40 -83.38
N LYS A 448 47.51 5.76 -82.46
CA LYS A 448 48.76 6.18 -81.78
C LYS A 448 48.62 7.32 -80.76
N ASP A 449 49.03 6.98 -79.54
CA ASP A 449 49.07 7.73 -78.28
C ASP A 449 49.79 9.07 -78.34
N GLN A 450 49.28 10.04 -77.57
CA GLN A 450 50.10 11.12 -77.01
C GLN A 450 49.59 11.55 -75.62
N ASP A 451 50.55 11.55 -74.71
CA ASP A 451 50.51 11.65 -73.26
C ASP A 451 50.39 13.12 -72.79
N CYS A 452 49.52 13.39 -71.81
CA CYS A 452 49.42 14.68 -71.10
C CYS A 452 49.10 14.40 -69.62
N GLN A 453 50.15 14.25 -68.80
CA GLN A 453 50.08 14.11 -67.34
C GLN A 453 49.80 15.46 -66.64
N GLU A 454 48.70 15.55 -65.89
CA GLU A 454 48.48 16.58 -64.85
C GLU A 454 48.90 16.03 -63.47
N PRO A 455 49.94 16.57 -62.79
CA PRO A 455 50.48 15.98 -61.56
C PRO A 455 49.70 16.28 -60.26
N LEU A 456 48.55 16.97 -60.30
CA LEU A 456 48.02 17.63 -59.10
C LEU A 456 46.99 16.81 -58.28
N LYS A 457 46.38 15.74 -58.81
CA LYS A 457 45.39 14.92 -58.07
C LYS A 457 45.97 13.70 -57.35
N GLU A 458 47.14 13.22 -57.75
CA GLU A 458 47.75 12.00 -57.18
C GLU A 458 48.22 12.22 -55.72
N GLU A 459 48.69 13.43 -55.40
CA GLU A 459 49.19 13.78 -54.06
C GLU A 459 48.05 13.81 -53.01
N GLU A 460 46.87 14.30 -53.38
CA GLU A 460 45.69 14.30 -52.50
C GLU A 460 45.16 12.88 -52.27
N TYR A 461 45.08 12.05 -53.32
CA TYR A 461 44.72 10.63 -53.18
C TYR A 461 45.72 9.86 -52.31
N ARG A 462 47.00 10.20 -52.39
CA ARG A 462 48.05 9.56 -51.59
C ARG A 462 47.96 9.96 -50.12
N LYS A 463 47.76 11.24 -49.81
CA LYS A 463 47.48 11.73 -48.45
C LYS A 463 46.22 11.08 -47.86
N LEU A 464 45.16 10.95 -48.65
CA LEU A 464 43.91 10.35 -48.18
C LEU A 464 44.06 8.84 -47.90
N ARG A 465 44.84 8.11 -48.72
CA ARG A 465 45.19 6.70 -48.44
C ARG A 465 46.02 6.56 -47.17
N ASP A 466 46.98 7.45 -46.93
CA ASP A 466 47.82 7.40 -45.73
C ASP A 466 47.00 7.68 -44.47
N ILE A 467 46.03 8.61 -44.52
CA ILE A 467 45.10 8.90 -43.41
C ILE A 467 44.18 7.69 -43.15
N LEU A 468 43.65 7.05 -44.19
CA LEU A 468 42.84 5.83 -44.05
C LEU A 468 43.64 4.69 -43.40
N LYS A 469 44.89 4.47 -43.85
CA LYS A 469 45.79 3.48 -43.23
C LYS A 469 46.09 3.78 -41.77
N GLN A 470 46.23 5.05 -41.40
CA GLN A 470 46.44 5.46 -40.02
C GLN A 470 45.20 5.19 -39.14
N ARG A 471 44.00 5.53 -39.63
CA ARG A 471 42.73 5.26 -38.94
C ARG A 471 42.48 3.76 -38.76
N ASP A 472 42.77 2.94 -39.78
CA ASP A 472 42.64 1.48 -39.69
C ASP A 472 43.58 0.89 -38.62
N ASN A 473 44.81 1.41 -38.51
CA ASN A 473 45.74 1.01 -37.46
C ASN A 473 45.23 1.40 -36.05
N GLU A 474 44.68 2.60 -35.88
CA GLU A 474 44.08 3.05 -34.61
C GLU A 474 42.87 2.19 -34.21
N ILE A 475 41.99 1.86 -35.17
CA ILE A 475 40.84 0.97 -34.95
C ILE A 475 41.32 -0.43 -34.54
N ASN A 476 42.33 -0.98 -35.21
CA ASN A 476 42.90 -2.28 -34.85
C ASN A 476 43.49 -2.29 -33.43
N ILE A 477 44.12 -1.19 -33.00
CA ILE A 477 44.62 -1.04 -31.63
C ILE A 477 43.46 -1.04 -30.62
N LEU A 478 42.40 -0.26 -30.87
CA LEU A 478 41.22 -0.19 -30.01
C LEU A 478 40.47 -1.53 -29.92
N VAL A 479 40.31 -2.23 -31.05
CA VAL A 479 39.69 -3.57 -31.10
C VAL A 479 40.53 -4.58 -30.31
N ASN A 480 41.85 -4.53 -30.41
CA ASN A 480 42.72 -5.39 -29.61
C ASN A 480 42.66 -5.05 -28.12
N MET A 481 42.51 -3.77 -27.76
CA MET A 481 42.35 -3.35 -26.37
C MET A 481 41.01 -3.83 -25.78
N LEU A 482 39.91 -3.71 -26.53
CA LEU A 482 38.59 -4.23 -26.18
C LEU A 482 38.58 -5.76 -26.06
N LYS A 483 39.24 -6.48 -26.97
CA LYS A 483 39.42 -7.94 -26.85
C LYS A 483 40.21 -8.30 -25.60
N LYS A 484 41.24 -7.52 -25.24
CA LYS A 484 42.05 -7.74 -24.03
C LYS A 484 41.25 -7.47 -22.76
N GLU A 485 40.44 -6.42 -22.71
CA GLU A 485 39.53 -6.14 -21.59
C GLU A 485 38.41 -7.19 -21.48
N LYS A 486 37.82 -7.61 -22.61
CA LYS A 486 36.85 -8.72 -22.60
C LYS A 486 37.46 -10.02 -22.08
N LYS A 487 38.71 -10.32 -22.46
CA LYS A 487 39.45 -11.48 -21.95
C LYS A 487 39.72 -11.35 -20.45
N LYS A 488 40.15 -10.18 -19.97
CA LYS A 488 40.32 -9.93 -18.51
C LYS A 488 39.00 -10.04 -17.74
N ALA A 489 37.89 -9.52 -18.28
CA ALA A 489 36.58 -9.61 -17.65
C ALA A 489 36.08 -11.07 -17.59
N GLN A 490 36.33 -11.86 -18.65
CA GLN A 490 36.05 -13.30 -18.65
C GLN A 490 36.96 -14.08 -17.69
N GLU A 491 38.25 -13.74 -17.61
CA GLU A 491 39.19 -14.34 -16.66
C GLU A 491 38.83 -13.98 -15.22
N ALA A 492 38.41 -12.75 -14.94
CA ALA A 492 37.92 -12.32 -13.62
C ALA A 492 36.63 -13.06 -13.22
N LEU A 493 35.73 -13.31 -14.17
CA LEU A 493 34.54 -14.16 -13.95
C LEU A 493 34.91 -15.63 -13.73
N HIS A 494 35.93 -16.15 -14.41
CA HIS A 494 36.40 -17.52 -14.22
C HIS A 494 37.14 -17.71 -12.89
N LEU A 495 37.93 -16.72 -12.44
CA LEU A 495 38.56 -16.71 -11.13
C LEU A 495 37.54 -16.58 -9.99
N ALA A 496 36.54 -15.72 -10.14
CA ALA A 496 35.42 -15.66 -9.19
C ALA A 496 34.55 -16.94 -9.19
N GLY A 497 34.58 -17.70 -10.28
CA GLY A 497 33.90 -19.00 -10.39
C GLY A 497 34.70 -20.20 -9.87
N MET A 498 36.01 -20.07 -9.67
CA MET A 498 36.89 -21.18 -9.27
C MET A 498 37.06 -21.35 -7.75
N ASP A 499 36.76 -20.33 -6.93
CA ASP A 499 36.77 -20.46 -5.46
C ASP A 499 35.53 -21.13 -4.86
N ARG A 500 34.66 -21.73 -5.68
CA ARG A 500 33.47 -22.48 -5.23
C ARG A 500 33.49 -23.98 -5.54
N ARG A 501 34.64 -24.53 -5.90
CA ARG A 501 34.80 -25.98 -6.19
C ARG A 501 35.93 -26.64 -5.42
N GLU A 502 35.96 -26.44 -4.11
CA GLU A 502 36.62 -27.35 -3.17
C GLU A 502 35.75 -27.48 -1.92
N PHE A 503 34.69 -28.28 -1.99
CA PHE A 503 34.10 -29.00 -0.85
C PHE A 503 32.95 -29.86 -1.40
N ARG A 504 33.01 -31.18 -1.17
CA ARG A 504 32.07 -32.25 -1.56
C ARG A 504 32.32 -32.94 -2.90
N GLN A 505 33.39 -33.73 -2.90
CA GLN A 505 33.36 -35.06 -3.53
C GLN A 505 32.50 -35.98 -2.66
N SER A 506 31.42 -36.55 -3.22
CA SER A 506 31.10 -37.98 -3.16
C SER A 506 29.61 -38.21 -3.53
N GLN A 507 29.43 -39.03 -4.58
CA GLN A 507 28.22 -39.77 -4.96
C GLN A 507 27.18 -39.07 -5.87
N SER A 508 27.50 -39.19 -7.17
CA SER A 508 26.67 -39.29 -8.39
C SER A 508 25.68 -40.49 -8.38
N PRO A 509 24.88 -40.79 -9.45
CA PRO A 509 24.57 -40.04 -10.69
C PRO A 509 23.05 -39.97 -11.09
N PRO A 510 22.71 -39.23 -12.18
CA PRO A 510 21.36 -38.85 -12.63
C PRO A 510 20.90 -39.55 -13.93
N PHE A 511 19.65 -39.36 -14.38
CA PHE A 511 19.08 -39.43 -15.77
C PHE A 511 17.53 -39.44 -15.65
N ARG A 512 16.63 -38.96 -16.52
CA ARG A 512 16.63 -38.32 -17.85
C ARG A 512 15.22 -37.73 -18.07
N LEU A 513 15.14 -36.72 -18.92
CA LEU A 513 13.93 -36.02 -19.42
C LEU A 513 13.12 -36.90 -20.40
N GLY A 514 11.79 -36.82 -20.40
CA GLY A 514 10.91 -37.47 -21.39
C GLY A 514 9.45 -36.98 -21.28
N ASN A 515 8.87 -36.64 -22.43
CA ASN A 515 7.59 -35.94 -22.69
C ASN A 515 6.30 -36.73 -22.31
N PRO A 516 5.12 -36.06 -22.31
CA PRO A 516 3.85 -36.60 -21.82
C PRO A 516 2.97 -37.22 -22.93
N GLU A 517 2.15 -38.22 -22.58
CA GLU A 517 0.79 -38.47 -23.10
C GLU A 517 0.14 -39.68 -22.39
N GLU A 518 -1.17 -39.54 -22.12
CA GLU A 518 -2.22 -40.57 -21.94
C GLU A 518 -2.07 -41.73 -20.93
N GLY A 519 -3.11 -41.93 -20.09
CA GLY A 519 -3.30 -43.21 -19.41
C GLY A 519 -4.20 -43.19 -18.18
N GLN A 520 -5.52 -43.21 -18.38
CA GLN A 520 -6.50 -43.64 -17.37
C GLN A 520 -6.22 -45.06 -16.87
N ARG A 521 -6.26 -45.32 -15.55
CA ARG A 521 -7.19 -46.29 -14.92
C ARG A 521 -6.87 -46.62 -13.45
N MET A 522 -7.98 -46.73 -12.72
CA MET A 522 -8.27 -47.64 -11.59
C MET A 522 -7.71 -47.31 -10.20
N ARG A 523 -8.43 -47.53 -9.09
CA ARG A 523 -9.86 -47.70 -8.71
C ARG A 523 -9.84 -48.08 -7.20
N LEU A 524 -11.02 -47.98 -6.56
CA LEU A 524 -11.45 -48.56 -5.26
C LEU A 524 -11.17 -47.64 -4.04
N SER A 525 -12.11 -47.34 -3.14
CA SER A 525 -13.41 -47.97 -2.84
C SER A 525 -14.38 -46.99 -2.13
N SER A 526 -15.65 -47.18 -2.45
CA SER A 526 -16.89 -46.51 -2.05
C SER A 526 -17.43 -46.89 -0.66
N ALA A 527 -18.21 -46.00 -0.05
CA ALA A 527 -19.39 -46.36 0.75
C ALA A 527 -20.43 -45.21 0.74
N PRO A 528 -21.69 -45.44 0.31
CA PRO A 528 -22.79 -44.48 0.42
C PRO A 528 -23.92 -44.98 1.35
N SER A 529 -24.55 -44.08 2.10
CA SER A 529 -25.88 -44.23 2.76
C SER A 529 -25.98 -43.18 3.87
N GLN A 530 -27.09 -42.54 4.22
CA GLN A 530 -28.47 -42.46 3.78
C GLN A 530 -29.04 -41.28 4.60
N ALA A 531 -29.92 -40.47 4.00
CA ALA A 531 -30.75 -39.54 4.74
C ALA A 531 -31.76 -40.31 5.61
N GLN A 532 -31.90 -39.93 6.89
CA GLN A 532 -33.10 -40.19 7.67
C GLN A 532 -33.39 -39.00 8.59
N ASP A 533 -34.49 -38.33 8.27
CA ASP A 533 -35.27 -37.53 9.20
C ASP A 533 -35.67 -38.36 10.43
N PHE A 534 -35.47 -37.81 11.62
CA PHE A 534 -36.19 -38.23 12.83
C PHE A 534 -36.60 -37.00 13.63
N SER A 535 -37.81 -36.55 13.38
CA SER A 535 -38.62 -35.76 14.30
C SER A 535 -39.27 -36.72 15.31
N ILE A 536 -38.74 -36.80 16.54
CA ILE A 536 -39.49 -37.37 17.67
C ILE A 536 -39.37 -36.47 18.90
N LEU A 537 -40.47 -35.75 19.09
CA LEU A 537 -41.04 -35.20 20.30
C LEU A 537 -40.78 -36.05 21.56
N GLY A 538 -40.33 -35.40 22.65
CA GLY A 538 -40.67 -35.81 24.01
C GLY A 538 -39.52 -36.26 24.90
N LYS A 539 -38.96 -35.32 25.68
CA LYS A 539 -38.95 -35.39 27.16
C LYS A 539 -38.33 -34.12 27.75
N ARG A 540 -39.21 -33.25 28.26
CA ARG A 540 -38.90 -32.31 29.35
C ARG A 540 -38.56 -33.15 30.59
N SER A 541 -37.33 -33.11 31.08
CA SER A 541 -37.00 -33.26 32.51
C SER A 541 -35.52 -32.99 32.77
N SER A 542 -35.27 -32.01 33.65
CA SER A 542 -34.18 -31.95 34.64
C SER A 542 -32.72 -32.14 34.17
N LEU A 543 -32.03 -31.04 33.90
CA LEU A 543 -30.57 -30.94 34.03
C LEU A 543 -30.18 -29.69 34.85
N LEU A 544 -30.77 -29.59 36.04
CA LEU A 544 -30.02 -29.09 37.19
C LEU A 544 -29.13 -30.26 37.63
N HIS A 545 -27.82 -30.02 37.80
CA HIS A 545 -26.76 -30.98 38.16
C HIS A 545 -25.91 -31.51 36.99
N LYS A 546 -25.11 -30.63 36.39
CA LYS A 546 -23.86 -31.04 35.70
C LYS A 546 -22.71 -30.05 35.98
N LYS A 547 -22.63 -29.57 37.23
CA LYS A 547 -21.66 -28.55 37.71
C LYS A 547 -20.30 -29.13 38.14
N ILE A 548 -20.02 -30.41 37.85
CA ILE A 548 -18.86 -31.15 38.40
C ILE A 548 -17.94 -31.73 37.30
N GLY A 549 -18.30 -31.60 36.01
CA GLY A 549 -17.53 -32.19 34.89
C GLY A 549 -16.70 -31.22 34.03
N MET A 550 -16.65 -29.93 34.38
CA MET A 550 -15.99 -28.87 33.58
C MET A 550 -14.67 -28.37 34.20
N ARG A 551 -14.18 -29.02 35.27
CA ARG A 551 -13.03 -28.53 36.06
C ARG A 551 -11.66 -28.92 35.48
N GLU A 552 -11.62 -29.77 34.46
CA GLU A 552 -10.38 -30.37 33.92
C GLU A 552 -9.96 -29.88 32.53
N GLU A 553 -10.70 -28.96 31.90
CA GLU A 553 -10.33 -28.42 30.56
C GLU A 553 -9.60 -27.06 30.61
N MET A 554 -9.31 -26.47 31.78
CA MET A 554 -8.81 -25.09 31.87
C MET A 554 -7.28 -24.93 31.82
N SER A 555 -6.65 -25.58 30.84
CA SER A 555 -5.33 -25.17 30.34
C SER A 555 -5.44 -24.31 29.07
N LEU A 556 -6.64 -23.83 28.77
CA LEU A 556 -7.03 -23.16 27.53
C LEU A 556 -6.91 -21.63 27.67
N GLY A 557 -6.39 -20.96 26.64
CA GLY A 557 -6.10 -19.53 26.66
C GLY A 557 -7.36 -18.65 26.70
N CYS A 558 -7.20 -17.35 26.98
CA CYS A 558 -8.28 -16.34 26.94
C CYS A 558 -9.15 -16.44 25.65
N GLN A 559 -8.53 -16.86 24.55
CA GLN A 559 -9.20 -17.07 23.26
C GLN A 559 -10.24 -18.20 23.28
N GLU A 560 -9.87 -19.36 23.83
CA GLU A 560 -10.76 -20.52 23.93
C GLU A 560 -11.87 -20.27 24.95
N ALA A 561 -11.56 -19.56 26.04
CA ALA A 561 -12.56 -19.09 26.99
C ALA A 561 -13.58 -18.13 26.37
N PHE A 562 -13.15 -17.24 25.47
CA PHE A 562 -14.07 -16.37 24.73
C PHE A 562 -14.94 -17.14 23.72
N GLU A 563 -14.40 -18.15 23.04
CA GLU A 563 -15.19 -18.98 22.11
C GLU A 563 -16.24 -19.82 22.83
N ILE A 564 -15.89 -20.40 23.99
CA ILE A 564 -16.84 -21.10 24.86
C ILE A 564 -17.92 -20.13 25.35
N PHE A 565 -17.52 -18.95 25.84
CA PHE A 565 -18.46 -17.91 26.28
C PHE A 565 -19.40 -17.49 25.16
N LYS A 566 -18.89 -17.26 23.95
CA LYS A 566 -19.70 -16.88 22.79
C LYS A 566 -20.68 -17.98 22.40
N ARG A 567 -20.26 -19.25 22.41
CA ARG A 567 -21.14 -20.39 22.07
C ARG A 567 -22.29 -20.55 23.07
N ASP A 568 -22.01 -20.30 24.34
CA ASP A 568 -22.98 -20.49 25.42
C ASP A 568 -23.77 -19.20 25.74
N HIS A 569 -23.47 -18.09 25.06
CA HIS A 569 -24.15 -16.81 25.23
C HIS A 569 -25.58 -16.86 24.69
N ALA A 570 -26.55 -16.40 25.49
CA ALA A 570 -27.98 -16.42 25.15
C ALA A 570 -28.31 -15.74 23.80
N ASP A 571 -27.54 -14.71 23.42
CA ASP A 571 -27.71 -13.97 22.17
C ASP A 571 -26.88 -14.52 20.98
N SER A 572 -26.18 -15.66 21.09
CA SER A 572 -25.37 -16.17 19.96
C SER A 572 -26.21 -16.45 18.72
N VAL A 573 -27.39 -17.06 18.90
CA VAL A 573 -28.31 -17.38 17.81
C VAL A 573 -28.77 -16.11 17.10
N THR A 574 -29.10 -15.06 17.85
CA THR A 574 -29.57 -13.79 17.27
C THR A 574 -28.45 -13.03 16.55
N ILE A 575 -27.20 -13.12 17.02
CA ILE A 575 -26.04 -12.54 16.35
C ILE A 575 -25.76 -13.26 15.03
N ASP A 576 -25.81 -14.58 15.00
CA ASP A 576 -25.57 -15.37 13.79
C ASP A 576 -26.69 -15.19 12.77
N ASP A 577 -27.95 -15.12 13.22
CA ASP A 577 -29.10 -14.79 12.37
C ASP A 577 -28.95 -13.39 11.76
N ASN A 578 -28.62 -12.38 12.57
CA ASN A 578 -28.37 -11.02 12.08
C ASN A 578 -27.23 -10.97 11.06
N LYS A 579 -26.17 -11.75 11.27
CA LYS A 579 -25.05 -11.86 10.33
C LYS A 579 -25.46 -12.48 9.00
N GLN A 580 -26.31 -13.51 9.02
CA GLN A 580 -26.85 -14.13 7.81
C GLN A 580 -27.77 -13.18 7.06
N ILE A 581 -28.67 -12.50 7.77
CA ILE A 581 -29.56 -11.48 7.19
C ILE A 581 -28.73 -10.37 6.56
N LEU A 582 -27.70 -9.87 7.24
CA LEU A 582 -26.84 -8.81 6.72
C LEU A 582 -26.19 -9.23 5.39
N LYS A 583 -25.63 -10.46 5.31
CA LYS A 583 -25.09 -11.02 4.06
C LYS A 583 -26.14 -11.10 2.95
N GLN A 584 -27.35 -11.55 3.28
CA GLN A 584 -28.45 -11.64 2.32
C GLN A 584 -28.83 -10.25 1.79
N ARG A 585 -28.96 -9.25 2.66
CA ARG A 585 -29.32 -7.87 2.25
C ARG A 585 -28.24 -7.21 1.42
N PHE A 586 -26.96 -7.43 1.73
CA PHE A 586 -25.85 -6.98 0.87
C PHE A 586 -25.91 -7.62 -0.53
N SER A 587 -26.17 -8.93 -0.62
CA SER A 587 -26.30 -9.61 -1.91
C SER A 587 -27.48 -9.07 -2.73
N GLU A 588 -28.62 -8.78 -2.09
CA GLU A 588 -29.79 -8.18 -2.73
C GLU A 588 -29.51 -6.74 -3.20
N ALA A 589 -28.86 -5.93 -2.36
CA ALA A 589 -28.48 -4.56 -2.71
C ALA A 589 -27.51 -4.52 -3.90
N LYS A 590 -26.58 -5.47 -3.97
CA LYS A 590 -25.63 -5.58 -5.09
C LYS A 590 -26.34 -5.94 -6.40
N ALA A 591 -27.19 -6.97 -6.39
CA ALA A 591 -27.95 -7.37 -7.58
C ALA A 591 -28.88 -6.24 -8.09
N LEU A 592 -29.46 -5.47 -7.17
CA LEU A 592 -30.23 -4.26 -7.52
C LEU A 592 -29.34 -3.16 -8.10
N GLY A 593 -28.13 -2.96 -7.56
CA GLY A 593 -27.16 -2.00 -8.10
C GLY A 593 -26.77 -2.30 -9.55
N GLU A 594 -26.49 -3.57 -9.86
CA GLU A 594 -26.21 -4.03 -11.24
C GLU A 594 -27.41 -3.78 -12.16
N SER A 595 -28.63 -4.12 -11.71
CA SER A 595 -29.87 -3.89 -12.47
C SER A 595 -30.16 -2.40 -12.71
N ILE A 596 -29.81 -1.52 -11.77
CA ILE A 596 -29.94 -0.07 -11.90
C ILE A 596 -28.95 0.47 -12.94
N ASN A 597 -27.71 -0.02 -12.94
CA ASN A 597 -26.72 0.35 -13.95
C ASN A 597 -27.14 -0.10 -15.36
N GLU A 598 -27.69 -1.31 -15.49
CA GLU A 598 -28.25 -1.80 -16.76
C GLU A 598 -29.40 -0.90 -17.24
N ALA A 599 -30.35 -0.54 -16.37
CA ALA A 599 -31.44 0.38 -16.71
C ALA A 599 -30.93 1.79 -17.06
N ARG A 600 -29.90 2.31 -16.37
CA ARG A 600 -29.27 3.60 -16.69
C ARG A 600 -28.64 3.59 -18.08
N SER A 601 -27.95 2.50 -18.44
CA SER A 601 -27.38 2.30 -19.78
C SER A 601 -28.45 2.26 -20.86
N LYS A 602 -29.55 1.51 -20.65
CA LYS A 602 -30.70 1.47 -21.57
C LYS A 602 -31.36 2.84 -21.75
N ILE A 603 -31.54 3.59 -20.66
CA ILE A 603 -32.06 4.97 -20.70
C ILE A 603 -31.13 5.87 -21.52
N GLY A 604 -29.81 5.69 -21.41
CA GLY A 604 -28.81 6.39 -22.23
C GLY A 604 -28.98 6.10 -23.71
N HIS A 605 -29.02 4.82 -24.10
CA HIS A 605 -29.22 4.40 -25.49
C HIS A 605 -30.56 4.87 -26.07
N LEU A 606 -31.67 4.73 -25.33
CA LEU A 606 -32.98 5.19 -25.79
C LEU A 606 -33.01 6.72 -25.99
N LYS A 607 -32.35 7.49 -25.13
CA LYS A 607 -32.22 8.95 -25.33
C LYS A 607 -31.43 9.27 -26.59
N GLU A 608 -30.34 8.55 -26.83
CA GLU A 608 -29.51 8.73 -28.03
C GLU A 608 -30.31 8.41 -29.31
N GLU A 609 -31.04 7.29 -29.34
CA GLU A 609 -31.91 6.93 -30.46
C GLU A 609 -33.01 7.98 -30.72
N ILE A 610 -33.64 8.50 -29.67
CA ILE A 610 -34.63 9.58 -29.80
C ILE A 610 -33.98 10.85 -30.38
N THR A 611 -32.77 11.22 -29.93
CA THR A 611 -32.06 12.38 -30.49
C THR A 611 -31.65 12.17 -31.95
N GLN A 612 -31.17 10.98 -32.31
CA GLN A 612 -30.84 10.64 -33.70
C GLN A 612 -32.07 10.69 -34.60
N ARG A 613 -33.22 10.19 -34.12
CA ARG A 613 -34.49 10.24 -34.87
C ARG A 613 -34.99 11.67 -35.05
N HIS A 614 -34.85 12.51 -34.03
CA HIS A 614 -35.18 13.94 -34.15
C HIS A 614 -34.30 14.64 -35.18
N ILE A 615 -32.99 14.34 -35.20
CA ILE A 615 -32.06 14.86 -36.22
C ILE A 615 -32.45 14.36 -37.62
N GLN A 616 -32.84 13.10 -37.77
CA GLN A 616 -33.30 12.54 -39.06
C GLN A 616 -34.58 13.22 -39.56
N GLN A 617 -35.57 13.46 -38.68
CA GLN A 617 -36.79 14.17 -39.03
C GLN A 617 -36.52 15.63 -39.42
N VAL A 618 -35.63 16.32 -38.70
CA VAL A 618 -35.23 17.70 -39.03
C VAL A 618 -34.47 17.72 -40.37
N ALA A 619 -33.58 16.76 -40.63
CA ALA A 619 -32.85 16.66 -41.88
C ALA A 619 -33.78 16.38 -43.08
N LEU A 620 -34.79 15.52 -42.91
CA LEU A 620 -35.80 15.23 -43.94
C LEU A 620 -36.75 16.42 -44.16
N GLY A 621 -37.14 17.12 -43.10
CA GLY A 621 -38.00 18.30 -43.16
C GLY A 621 -37.35 19.53 -43.79
N ILE A 622 -36.02 19.57 -43.90
CA ILE A 622 -35.29 20.63 -44.63
C ILE A 622 -35.24 20.34 -46.14
N SER A 623 -35.36 19.08 -46.57
CA SER A 623 -35.33 18.69 -47.99
C SER A 623 -36.69 18.78 -48.68
N GLU A 624 -37.79 18.77 -47.94
CA GLU A 624 -39.14 18.90 -48.49
C GLU A 624 -39.82 20.15 -47.90
N ASN A 625 -40.00 21.17 -48.74
CA ASN A 625 -40.69 22.44 -48.44
C ASN A 625 -42.22 22.26 -48.22
N MET A 626 -42.65 21.20 -47.55
CA MET A 626 -44.05 20.84 -47.33
C MET A 626 -44.45 21.06 -45.87
N ALA A 627 -45.49 21.87 -45.69
CA ALA A 627 -46.10 22.19 -44.42
C ALA A 627 -46.50 20.92 -43.64
N VAL A 628 -46.02 20.85 -42.39
CA VAL A 628 -46.46 20.03 -41.26
C VAL A 628 -47.75 19.20 -41.49
N PRO A 629 -47.64 17.87 -41.61
CA PRO A 629 -48.73 16.98 -41.24
C PRO A 629 -48.51 16.48 -39.82
N LEU A 630 -49.48 16.81 -38.98
CA LEU A 630 -49.65 16.52 -37.55
C LEU A 630 -49.82 15.00 -37.26
N MET A 631 -48.96 14.12 -37.78
CA MET A 631 -49.04 12.67 -37.55
C MET A 631 -48.02 12.23 -36.50
N PRO A 632 -48.43 11.57 -35.40
CA PRO A 632 -47.50 11.07 -34.40
C PRO A 632 -46.63 9.98 -35.06
N ASP A 633 -45.32 10.19 -35.06
CA ASP A 633 -44.37 9.16 -35.49
C ASP A 633 -44.51 7.98 -34.52
N GLN A 634 -45.23 6.94 -34.97
CA GLN A 634 -45.54 5.74 -34.16
C GLN A 634 -44.29 5.13 -33.54
N GLN A 635 -43.14 5.31 -34.17
CA GLN A 635 -41.90 4.71 -33.73
C GLN A 635 -41.10 5.63 -32.81
N GLU A 636 -41.27 6.96 -32.89
CA GLU A 636 -40.83 7.86 -31.80
C GLU A 636 -41.69 7.65 -30.55
N GLU A 637 -43.01 7.50 -30.72
CA GLU A 637 -43.93 7.20 -29.61
C GLU A 637 -43.61 5.87 -28.94
N LYS A 638 -43.22 4.84 -29.72
CA LYS A 638 -42.72 3.57 -29.20
C LYS A 638 -41.44 3.73 -28.39
N LEU A 639 -40.46 4.50 -28.88
CA LEU A 639 -39.21 4.78 -28.16
C LEU A 639 -39.45 5.58 -26.87
N ARG A 640 -40.34 6.58 -26.91
CA ARG A 640 -40.76 7.34 -25.73
C ARG A 640 -41.47 6.46 -24.70
N SER A 641 -42.33 5.54 -25.15
CA SER A 641 -43.01 4.57 -24.29
C SER A 641 -42.01 3.65 -23.58
N GLN A 642 -41.03 3.11 -24.31
CA GLN A 642 -39.94 2.30 -23.75
C GLN A 642 -39.07 3.11 -22.77
N LEU A 643 -38.77 4.38 -23.08
CA LEU A 643 -38.03 5.25 -22.19
C LEU A 643 -38.77 5.50 -20.87
N GLU A 644 -40.09 5.73 -20.92
CA GLU A 644 -40.90 5.90 -19.71
C GLU A 644 -41.04 4.61 -18.90
N GLU A 645 -41.10 3.44 -19.56
CA GLU A 645 -41.07 2.14 -18.89
C GLU A 645 -39.74 1.89 -18.16
N GLU A 646 -38.60 2.13 -18.82
CA GLU A 646 -37.28 1.98 -18.22
C GLU A 646 -37.03 3.01 -17.10
N LYS A 647 -37.51 4.26 -17.24
CA LYS A 647 -37.50 5.25 -16.15
C LYS A 647 -38.33 4.79 -14.96
N ARG A 648 -39.51 4.20 -15.18
CA ARG A 648 -40.36 3.66 -14.12
C ARG A 648 -39.67 2.49 -13.42
N ARG A 649 -39.03 1.60 -14.18
CA ARG A 649 -38.22 0.49 -13.67
C ARG A 649 -37.05 1.01 -12.81
N TYR A 650 -36.30 1.98 -13.31
CA TYR A 650 -35.21 2.66 -12.58
C TYR A 650 -35.71 3.26 -11.27
N LYS A 651 -36.82 4.01 -11.29
CA LYS A 651 -37.39 4.64 -10.08
C LYS A 651 -37.79 3.62 -9.02
N THR A 652 -38.43 2.51 -9.43
CA THR A 652 -38.82 1.43 -8.52
C THR A 652 -37.61 0.74 -7.90
N MET A 653 -36.62 0.37 -8.72
CA MET A 653 -35.39 -0.28 -8.25
C MET A 653 -34.59 0.64 -7.32
N PHE A 654 -34.47 1.93 -7.67
CA PHE A 654 -33.79 2.93 -6.85
C PHE A 654 -34.47 3.13 -5.48
N THR A 655 -35.81 3.14 -5.46
CA THR A 655 -36.57 3.25 -4.19
C THR A 655 -36.35 2.02 -3.32
N ARG A 656 -36.30 0.81 -3.91
CA ARG A 656 -35.98 -0.43 -3.20
C ARG A 656 -34.54 -0.44 -2.67
N LEU A 657 -33.57 0.01 -3.46
CA LEU A 657 -32.18 0.13 -3.04
C LEU A 657 -32.04 1.08 -1.84
N LYS A 658 -32.77 2.21 -1.85
CA LYS A 658 -32.79 3.16 -0.72
C LYS A 658 -33.38 2.53 0.55
N ALA A 659 -34.43 1.72 0.42
CA ALA A 659 -35.01 0.99 1.56
C ALA A 659 -34.03 -0.04 2.13
N LEU A 660 -33.41 -0.85 1.26
CA LEU A 660 -32.39 -1.83 1.66
C LEU A 660 -31.18 -1.19 2.34
N LYS A 661 -30.76 -0.02 1.88
CA LYS A 661 -29.67 0.73 2.52
C LYS A 661 -29.98 1.03 3.99
N VAL A 662 -31.20 1.51 4.28
CA VAL A 662 -31.64 1.81 5.65
C VAL A 662 -31.72 0.52 6.49
N GLU A 663 -32.18 -0.60 5.90
CA GLU A 663 -32.19 -1.90 6.58
C GLU A 663 -30.78 -2.39 6.92
N ILE A 664 -29.82 -2.26 6.00
CA ILE A 664 -28.42 -2.64 6.20
C ILE A 664 -27.79 -1.79 7.31
N GLU A 665 -27.98 -0.47 7.27
CA GLU A 665 -27.50 0.46 8.31
C GLU A 665 -28.08 0.09 9.70
N HIS A 666 -29.37 -0.27 9.76
CA HIS A 666 -30.01 -0.69 11.00
C HIS A 666 -29.43 -2.02 11.53
N LEU A 667 -29.21 -3.00 10.67
CA LEU A 667 -28.60 -4.29 11.04
C LEU A 667 -27.16 -4.12 11.50
N GLN A 668 -26.38 -3.26 10.86
CA GLN A 668 -25.02 -2.92 11.29
C GLN A 668 -25.01 -2.32 12.70
N LEU A 669 -25.89 -1.34 12.96
CA LEU A 669 -26.02 -0.73 14.28
C LEU A 669 -26.42 -1.76 15.36
N LEU A 670 -27.31 -2.70 15.04
CA LEU A 670 -27.69 -3.80 15.95
C LEU A 670 -26.50 -4.72 16.24
N MET A 671 -25.71 -5.06 15.22
CA MET A 671 -24.51 -5.88 15.37
C MET A 671 -23.45 -5.19 16.23
N ASP A 672 -23.22 -3.89 16.05
CA ASP A 672 -22.27 -3.13 16.86
C ASP A 672 -22.70 -3.07 18.33
N LYS A 673 -23.99 -2.85 18.58
CA LYS A 673 -24.54 -2.89 19.94
C LYS A 673 -24.39 -4.28 20.58
N ALA A 674 -24.70 -5.33 19.84
CA ALA A 674 -24.54 -6.71 20.32
C ALA A 674 -23.07 -7.04 20.60
N LYS A 675 -22.14 -6.58 19.74
CA LYS A 675 -20.69 -6.76 19.91
C LYS A 675 -20.18 -6.09 21.19
N VAL A 676 -20.57 -4.83 21.43
CA VAL A 676 -20.19 -4.10 22.66
C VAL A 676 -20.79 -4.76 23.90
N LYS A 677 -22.03 -5.26 23.82
CA LYS A 677 -22.68 -6.00 24.92
C LYS A 677 -21.91 -7.28 25.23
N LEU A 678 -21.62 -8.11 24.22
CA LEU A 678 -20.89 -9.37 24.36
C LEU A 678 -19.50 -9.16 24.98
N GLN A 679 -18.78 -8.12 24.56
CA GLN A 679 -17.45 -7.81 25.10
C GLN A 679 -17.53 -7.42 26.59
N LYS A 680 -18.49 -6.57 26.97
CA LYS A 680 -18.69 -6.18 28.37
C LYS A 680 -19.07 -7.37 29.25
N GLU A 681 -19.96 -8.23 28.76
CA GLU A 681 -20.39 -9.42 29.52
C GLU A 681 -19.26 -10.45 29.65
N PHE A 682 -18.41 -10.58 28.63
CA PHE A 682 -17.21 -11.40 28.72
C PHE A 682 -16.20 -10.85 29.74
N GLU A 683 -15.97 -9.53 29.77
CA GLU A 683 -15.06 -8.91 30.74
C GLU A 683 -15.53 -9.15 32.19
N VAL A 684 -16.84 -9.07 32.43
CA VAL A 684 -17.44 -9.39 33.75
C VAL A 684 -17.30 -10.87 34.07
N TRP A 685 -17.66 -11.75 33.14
CA TRP A 685 -17.57 -13.21 33.32
C TRP A 685 -16.12 -13.65 33.57
N TRP A 686 -15.16 -13.11 32.82
CA TRP A 686 -13.74 -13.42 32.97
C TRP A 686 -13.18 -12.93 34.32
N ALA A 687 -13.63 -11.76 34.80
CA ALA A 687 -13.24 -11.25 36.12
C ALA A 687 -13.83 -12.09 37.28
N GLU A 688 -15.08 -12.53 37.15
CA GLU A 688 -15.72 -13.44 38.11
C GLU A 688 -15.04 -14.82 38.14
N GLU A 689 -14.67 -15.36 36.97
CA GLU A 689 -13.98 -16.64 36.90
C GLU A 689 -12.54 -16.55 37.44
N ALA A 690 -11.83 -15.46 37.16
CA ALA A 690 -10.49 -15.20 37.71
C ALA A 690 -10.51 -15.04 39.25
N THR A 691 -11.56 -14.42 39.80
CA THR A 691 -11.72 -14.27 41.26
C THR A 691 -12.10 -15.59 41.93
N ASN A 692 -12.97 -16.39 41.32
CA ASN A 692 -13.33 -17.73 41.82
C ASN A 692 -12.14 -18.71 41.86
N LEU A 693 -11.15 -18.53 40.97
CA LEU A 693 -9.91 -19.31 40.95
C LEU A 693 -8.93 -18.91 42.06
N GLN A 694 -8.92 -17.65 42.51
CA GLN A 694 -8.02 -17.19 43.60
C GLN A 694 -8.51 -17.55 45.01
N VAL A 695 -9.81 -17.81 45.19
CA VAL A 695 -10.39 -18.16 46.51
C VAL A 695 -10.28 -19.66 46.83
N ASN A 696 -9.95 -20.52 45.85
CA ASN A 696 -10.06 -21.98 45.98
C ASN A 696 -8.75 -22.79 45.81
N SER A 697 -7.58 -22.17 45.99
CA SER A 697 -6.27 -22.87 45.97
C SER A 697 -5.72 -23.11 47.40
N PRO A 698 -5.54 -24.38 47.86
CA PRO A 698 -5.00 -24.68 49.19
C PRO A 698 -3.47 -24.85 49.17
N ALA A 699 -2.75 -24.11 50.01
CA ALA A 699 -1.33 -24.33 50.35
C ALA A 699 -1.25 -24.78 51.82
N VAL A 700 -1.07 -26.07 52.16
CA VAL A 700 0.19 -26.83 52.25
C VAL A 700 1.19 -26.28 53.30
N ASN A 701 1.17 -26.94 54.48
CA ASN A 701 2.25 -27.22 55.47
C ASN A 701 2.94 -26.00 56.17
N SER A 702 3.26 -25.96 57.47
CA SER A 702 3.53 -26.98 58.50
C SER A 702 3.73 -26.34 59.90
N LEU A 703 3.22 -27.00 60.95
CA LEU A 703 3.61 -27.07 62.38
C LEU A 703 4.11 -25.81 63.15
N ASP A 704 3.39 -25.40 64.21
CA ASP A 704 3.86 -25.62 65.59
C ASP A 704 2.76 -25.50 66.67
N HIS A 705 2.94 -26.23 67.77
CA HIS A 705 2.00 -26.57 68.86
C HIS A 705 1.43 -25.35 69.63
N THR A 706 0.19 -25.34 70.12
CA THR A 706 -0.23 -25.91 71.43
C THR A 706 -1.77 -26.00 71.53
N LYS A 707 -2.27 -26.93 72.36
CA LYS A 707 -3.52 -27.71 72.27
C LYS A 707 -4.57 -27.24 73.35
N PRO A 708 -5.72 -27.91 73.61
CA PRO A 708 -7.07 -27.60 73.06
C PRO A 708 -8.23 -27.63 74.10
N PHE A 709 -9.49 -27.33 73.71
CA PHE A 709 -10.72 -27.99 74.20
C PHE A 709 -11.92 -27.60 73.30
N LEU A 710 -12.48 -28.48 72.44
CA LEU A 710 -13.66 -29.37 72.66
C LEU A 710 -14.89 -28.57 73.17
N GLN A 711 -16.10 -28.60 72.58
CA GLN A 711 -16.81 -29.70 71.91
C GLN A 711 -18.06 -29.16 71.18
N THR A 712 -18.43 -29.82 70.11
CA THR A 712 -19.58 -29.66 69.19
C THR A 712 -20.97 -29.88 69.83
N SER A 713 -22.01 -29.17 69.36
CA SER A 713 -23.22 -29.75 68.71
C SER A 713 -24.42 -28.77 68.65
N ASP A 714 -24.91 -28.56 67.43
CA ASP A 714 -26.31 -28.50 66.99
C ASP A 714 -27.37 -27.53 67.53
N SER A 715 -28.11 -27.01 66.54
CA SER A 715 -29.57 -26.75 66.49
C SER A 715 -30.12 -25.36 66.88
N GLN A 716 -30.56 -24.67 65.81
CA GLN A 716 -31.91 -24.11 65.60
C GLN A 716 -32.47 -22.95 66.46
N HIS A 717 -32.95 -21.96 65.70
CA HIS A 717 -34.13 -21.09 65.89
C HIS A 717 -34.09 -19.89 66.86
N GLU A 718 -34.29 -18.72 66.22
CA GLU A 718 -35.12 -17.57 66.60
C GLU A 718 -35.15 -17.11 68.06
N TRP A 719 -34.72 -15.86 68.32
CA TRP A 719 -35.47 -14.92 69.16
C TRP A 719 -35.18 -13.47 68.73
N SER A 720 -36.23 -12.81 68.21
CA SER A 720 -36.34 -11.36 68.23
C SER A 720 -36.76 -10.94 69.64
N GLN A 721 -36.20 -9.86 70.20
CA GLN A 721 -36.90 -8.77 70.91
C GLN A 721 -36.02 -8.02 71.94
N LEU A 722 -36.30 -6.72 72.05
CA LEU A 722 -36.28 -5.89 73.28
C LEU A 722 -34.93 -5.30 73.74
N LEU A 723 -34.73 -3.98 73.53
CA LEU A 723 -34.98 -2.94 74.55
C LEU A 723 -34.58 -1.51 74.11
N SER A 724 -35.50 -0.59 74.39
CA SER A 724 -35.59 0.85 74.13
C SER A 724 -34.94 1.75 75.18
N ASN A 725 -34.57 3.01 74.85
CA ASN A 725 -35.21 4.24 75.40
C ASN A 725 -34.54 5.61 75.03
N LYS A 726 -35.39 6.52 74.48
CA LYS A 726 -35.64 7.98 74.75
C LYS A 726 -34.47 9.00 74.69
N SER A 727 -34.58 10.25 74.18
CA SER A 727 -35.62 11.32 74.16
C SER A 727 -35.20 12.46 73.17
N SER A 728 -35.96 12.93 72.16
CA SER A 728 -37.11 13.88 72.05
C SER A 728 -36.81 15.39 71.79
N GLY A 729 -37.41 15.95 70.72
CA GLY A 729 -37.68 17.39 70.42
C GLY A 729 -37.11 17.86 69.05
N GLY A 730 -37.85 17.95 67.92
CA GLY A 730 -38.89 18.93 67.52
C GLY A 730 -38.22 20.23 67.02
N TRP A 731 -38.32 20.76 65.78
CA TRP A 731 -39.48 21.29 65.03
C TRP A 731 -39.20 21.37 63.49
N GLU A 732 -40.28 21.29 62.68
CA GLU A 732 -40.37 21.33 61.20
C GLU A 732 -40.12 22.72 60.56
N VAL A 733 -39.74 22.75 59.27
CA VAL A 733 -40.54 23.23 58.10
C VAL A 733 -39.65 23.48 56.84
N GLN A 734 -40.13 22.94 55.71
CA GLN A 734 -39.87 23.16 54.26
C GLN A 734 -38.92 24.29 53.81
N ASP A 735 -38.01 24.03 52.84
CA ASP A 735 -38.24 24.17 51.39
C ASP A 735 -36.96 23.84 50.55
N GLN A 736 -37.17 23.61 49.26
CA GLN A 736 -36.36 23.09 48.14
C GLN A 736 -34.85 23.44 48.00
N GLY A 737 -34.10 22.49 47.42
CA GLY A 737 -32.86 22.77 46.65
C GLY A 737 -31.74 21.73 46.79
N THR A 738 -31.80 20.60 46.09
CA THR A 738 -30.72 19.59 46.09
C THR A 738 -29.67 19.88 45.02
N GLY A 739 -28.48 20.29 45.49
CA GLY A 739 -27.22 20.31 44.75
C GLY A 739 -26.06 19.99 45.69
N ARG A 740 -25.17 19.08 45.25
CA ARG A 740 -23.91 18.61 45.88
C ARG A 740 -24.01 17.77 47.17
N PHE A 741 -23.47 16.56 47.09
CA PHE A 741 -22.84 15.88 48.23
C PHE A 741 -21.47 15.34 47.84
N ASP A 742 -20.52 15.63 48.72
CA ASP A 742 -19.13 15.25 48.74
C ASP A 742 -18.91 13.78 49.11
N VAL A 743 -17.84 13.23 48.52
CA VAL A 743 -16.76 12.38 49.08
C VAL A 743 -17.06 11.52 50.32
N CYS A 744 -16.91 10.21 50.14
CA CYS A 744 -16.47 9.27 51.18
C CYS A 744 -15.24 8.50 50.67
N ASP A 745 -14.20 8.50 51.50
CA ASP A 745 -12.86 7.95 51.33
C ASP A 745 -12.74 6.68 52.20
N VAL A 746 -12.30 5.53 51.65
CA VAL A 746 -11.86 4.37 52.44
C VAL A 746 -10.78 3.54 51.72
N ASN A 747 -9.55 3.68 52.23
CA ASN A 747 -8.45 2.71 52.38
C ASN A 747 -7.82 2.01 51.16
N ALA A 748 -6.60 2.47 50.81
CA ALA A 748 -5.55 1.64 50.22
C ALA A 748 -4.31 1.62 51.15
N ARG A 749 -3.93 0.43 51.64
CA ARG A 749 -2.70 0.18 52.41
C ARG A 749 -1.50 0.09 51.46
N LYS A 750 -0.49 0.95 51.70
CA LYS A 750 0.85 0.94 51.11
C LYS A 750 1.70 -0.21 51.70
N ILE A 751 2.41 -0.93 50.83
CA ILE A 751 3.54 -1.81 51.18
C ILE A 751 4.84 -1.09 50.77
N LEU A 752 5.77 -1.00 51.72
CA LEU A 752 7.06 -0.32 51.68
C LEU A 752 8.16 -1.27 51.17
N PRO A 753 9.13 -0.85 50.34
CA PRO A 753 10.38 -1.61 50.15
C PRO A 753 11.50 -1.07 51.06
N SER A 754 12.21 -2.02 51.66
CA SER A 754 13.35 -1.91 52.58
C SER A 754 14.62 -1.29 51.96
N PRO A 755 15.46 -0.56 52.76
CA PRO A 755 16.73 -0.01 52.31
C PRO A 755 17.92 -0.96 52.52
N CYS A 756 18.86 -1.00 51.56
CA CYS A 756 20.17 -1.65 51.69
C CYS A 756 21.18 -0.71 52.39
N PRO A 757 22.09 -1.22 53.26
CA PRO A 757 23.10 -0.41 53.93
C PRO A 757 24.42 -0.32 53.14
N SER A 758 25.12 0.80 53.30
CA SER A 758 26.48 1.08 52.84
C SER A 758 27.55 0.38 53.72
N PRO A 759 28.74 0.01 53.20
CA PRO A 759 29.85 -0.45 54.03
C PRO A 759 30.99 0.58 54.07
N HIS A 760 31.47 0.88 55.28
CA HIS A 760 32.76 1.52 55.53
C HIS A 760 33.74 0.51 56.13
N SER A 761 34.88 0.36 55.44
CA SER A 761 36.25 0.09 55.92
C SER A 761 36.50 -0.86 57.11
N GLN A 762 37.24 -1.95 56.87
CA GLN A 762 38.52 -2.21 57.55
C GLN A 762 39.36 -3.33 56.88
N LYS A 763 40.68 -3.11 56.96
CA LYS A 763 41.87 -3.77 56.41
C LYS A 763 41.98 -5.30 56.58
N GLN A 764 42.59 -6.01 55.62
CA GLN A 764 43.90 -6.70 55.72
C GLN A 764 44.17 -7.69 54.54
N SER A 765 45.36 -7.56 53.92
CA SER A 765 46.27 -8.59 53.32
C SER A 765 45.78 -10.05 53.14
N SER A 766 46.09 -10.85 52.12
CA SER A 766 47.20 -10.90 51.14
C SER A 766 47.07 -12.16 50.24
N THR A 767 47.46 -12.04 48.96
CA THR A 767 48.13 -13.00 48.03
C THR A 767 47.57 -14.38 47.60
N SER A 768 47.80 -14.63 46.28
CA SER A 768 48.10 -15.87 45.51
C SER A 768 46.99 -16.78 44.93
N THR A 769 46.66 -16.50 43.64
CA THR A 769 46.69 -17.32 42.38
C THR A 769 46.31 -18.82 42.30
N PRO A 770 45.82 -19.30 41.11
CA PRO A 770 44.85 -20.40 40.95
C PRO A 770 45.36 -21.64 40.15
N LEU A 771 44.53 -22.69 40.05
CA LEU A 771 44.70 -23.84 39.14
C LEU A 771 43.36 -24.27 38.49
N GLU A 772 43.44 -24.60 37.20
CA GLU A 772 42.41 -24.97 36.23
C GLU A 772 41.85 -26.39 36.43
N ASP A 773 40.61 -26.66 36.00
CA ASP A 773 40.31 -27.76 35.07
C ASP A 773 38.88 -27.72 34.50
N SER A 774 38.68 -28.43 33.39
CA SER A 774 37.97 -27.99 32.19
C SER A 774 36.88 -28.94 31.69
N ILE A 775 35.72 -28.44 31.17
CA ILE A 775 34.81 -29.14 30.21
C ILE A 775 34.08 -28.11 29.30
N PRO A 776 34.03 -28.24 27.95
CA PRO A 776 33.68 -27.16 27.00
C PRO A 776 32.26 -27.27 26.38
N LYS A 777 31.55 -26.14 26.16
CA LYS A 777 30.39 -26.03 25.23
C LYS A 777 30.20 -24.62 24.60
N ARG A 778 30.37 -24.57 23.27
CA ARG A 778 29.83 -23.68 22.21
C ARG A 778 30.08 -22.15 22.24
N PRO A 779 30.51 -21.55 21.10
CA PRO A 779 30.88 -20.14 21.03
C PRO A 779 29.64 -19.23 20.91
N VAL A 780 29.63 -18.16 21.70
CA VAL A 780 28.70 -17.05 21.57
C VAL A 780 29.26 -16.09 20.53
N SER A 781 28.45 -15.74 19.53
CA SER A 781 28.76 -14.77 18.48
C SER A 781 29.23 -13.43 19.07
N SER A 782 30.44 -13.01 18.73
CA SER A 782 31.01 -11.70 19.05
C SER A 782 30.26 -10.58 18.32
N ILE A 783 29.63 -9.68 19.07
CA ILE A 783 29.13 -8.40 18.56
C ILE A 783 30.35 -7.47 18.44
N PRO A 784 30.58 -6.82 17.29
CA PRO A 784 31.69 -5.88 17.14
C PRO A 784 31.47 -4.68 18.08
N LEU A 785 32.50 -4.41 18.89
CA LEU A 785 32.57 -3.25 19.78
C LEU A 785 32.71 -1.96 18.95
N THR A 786 32.05 -0.91 19.41
CA THR A 786 31.85 0.37 18.73
C THR A 786 33.10 1.24 18.66
N GLY A 787 34.17 0.89 19.39
CA GLY A 787 35.43 1.62 19.43
C GLY A 787 35.43 2.78 20.43
N ASP A 788 34.28 3.10 21.02
CA ASP A 788 34.17 4.01 22.16
C ASP A 788 34.18 3.23 23.48
N SER A 789 35.19 3.48 24.31
CA SER A 789 35.42 2.81 25.60
C SER A 789 34.20 2.83 26.53
N GLN A 790 33.46 3.94 26.54
CA GLN A 790 32.32 4.13 27.44
C GLN A 790 31.11 3.33 26.92
N THR A 791 30.79 3.47 25.65
CA THR A 791 29.71 2.71 24.99
C THR A 791 29.95 1.21 25.05
N ASP A 792 31.18 0.78 24.83
CA ASP A 792 31.56 -0.63 24.90
C ASP A 792 31.43 -1.19 26.33
N SER A 793 31.74 -0.39 27.35
CA SER A 793 31.50 -0.77 28.75
C SER A 793 30.01 -0.91 29.08
N ASP A 794 29.16 -0.02 28.57
CA ASP A 794 27.71 -0.09 28.75
C ASP A 794 27.09 -1.30 28.02
N ILE A 795 27.54 -1.61 26.79
CA ILE A 795 27.13 -2.81 26.05
C ILE A 795 27.49 -4.07 26.83
N ILE A 796 28.71 -4.15 27.36
CA ILE A 796 29.16 -5.30 28.16
C ILE A 796 28.37 -5.41 29.47
N ALA A 797 28.10 -4.28 30.14
CA ALA A 797 27.28 -4.25 31.35
C ALA A 797 25.85 -4.75 31.08
N PHE A 798 25.23 -4.33 29.97
CA PHE A 798 23.91 -4.80 29.56
C PHE A 798 23.89 -6.31 29.27
N ILE A 799 24.91 -6.83 28.58
CA ILE A 799 25.03 -8.28 28.29
C ILE A 799 25.17 -9.07 29.61
N LYS A 800 26.00 -8.61 30.55
CA LYS A 800 26.14 -9.22 31.88
C LYS A 800 24.83 -9.18 32.68
N ALA A 801 24.12 -8.07 32.67
CA ALA A 801 22.83 -7.94 33.34
C ALA A 801 21.80 -8.92 32.76
N ARG A 802 21.72 -9.03 31.43
CA ARG A 802 20.83 -9.97 30.74
C ARG A 802 21.17 -11.43 31.07
N GLN A 803 22.45 -11.81 31.09
CA GLN A 803 22.87 -13.16 31.48
C GLN A 803 22.55 -13.47 32.96
N SER A 804 22.73 -12.50 33.86
CA SER A 804 22.38 -12.66 35.28
C SER A 804 20.87 -12.88 35.49
N ILE A 805 20.03 -12.17 34.73
CA ILE A 805 18.56 -12.37 34.77
C ILE A 805 18.18 -13.76 34.24
N LEU A 806 18.78 -14.20 33.13
CA LEU A 806 18.52 -15.53 32.58
C LEU A 806 18.99 -16.67 33.50
N GLN A 807 20.12 -16.50 34.18
CA GLN A 807 20.59 -17.47 35.18
C GLN A 807 19.69 -17.50 36.42
N LYS A 808 19.21 -16.35 36.90
CA LYS A 808 18.26 -16.31 38.04
C LYS A 808 16.90 -16.91 37.69
N GLN A 809 16.44 -16.79 36.43
CA GLN A 809 15.20 -17.44 36.00
C GLN A 809 15.35 -18.97 35.86
N CYS A 810 16.54 -19.48 35.51
CA CYS A 810 16.75 -20.94 35.43
C CYS A 810 16.97 -21.62 36.79
N LEU A 811 17.36 -20.86 37.83
CA LEU A 811 17.60 -21.42 39.18
C LEU A 811 16.33 -21.45 40.06
N GLY A 812 15.21 -20.88 39.60
CA GLY A 812 13.93 -20.90 40.31
C GLY A 812 13.00 -22.06 39.94
N SER A 813 13.48 -23.05 39.17
CA SER A 813 12.66 -24.16 38.64
C SER A 813 13.21 -25.56 38.97
N ASN A 814 13.98 -25.70 40.05
CA ASN A 814 14.30 -26.99 40.68
C ASN A 814 13.78 -27.03 42.12
#